data_AF-A0A4R6JVG7-F1
#
_entry.id   AF-A0A4R6JVG7-F1
#
_cell.length_a   1.000
_cell.length_b   1.000
_cell.length_c   1.000
_cell.angle_alpha   90.00
_cell.angle_beta   90.00
_cell.angle_gamma   90.00
#
_symmetry.space_group_name_H-M   'P 1'
#
loop_
_entity.id
_entity.type
_entity.pdbx_description
1 polymer ?
#
loop_
_entity_poly.entity_id
_entity_poly.type
_entity_poly.pdbx_seq_one_letter_code
_entity_poly.pdbx_strand_id
1 'polypeptide(L)'
;MTDSGRTASKSAVEGPAEGASRTDSAEDPSPRTPNGTSPASEKDAIAEATESSAPTDEHAPASPGGPAPTPAGKPGSSPTNPGDSPTEPDAPSTEPDAPASRPDGAAATPAAQPDAVTAKPDAPASTAAERGGSGAESSGSANAAREPDDNATSEEPDKPHSNTADTDKAPTAAPPAEPAPTESGPAADAEPALAPEPAPAKPRLAPNKLVPRTRAGRLLARVDQAAGGYAADLALYALSAAFALVTALSSTLLPHRAWGSVAVWAYADAFLLVFLQFLGYRLVRDRLEATTRPWRLLRLLVGNGARTTLTWLTWAGAALLPLVIQSVQRANGRTDRAQEEVLVVERMGERLLNDGTPYLSREAIAALPADERLGAYSPYQPGMSVFGLPRALAGDAWWTDARIWFALFTALILITAVLLLRPRPAPADDNATVRGSRADLWRSFATVRALQAVTVLPVCALTLATGGDDIPVLALCLLALVFAATDRYGWAGVAVGAAAACKLFALPVVAVLAVLAMAVARGGKLLPGALGLPILVLIPPFQVDQDAFLENVIRFPLGHGLVTSPAQSPFPGYLIAQNVPGGRLVALGLLLVVAAVITVRILWWPPRTASAAAAICGWGLLAAILLMPTTRFGYLLYPIAFLVWAAALRPVLRNHTATSAPSDDTALYRR
;
A
#
# COMPACT_ATOMS: atom_id res chain seq x y z
N MET A 1 -29.88 17.09 -76.56
CA MET A 1 -28.54 16.75 -76.04
C MET A 1 -28.77 15.67 -74.98
N THR A 2 -28.53 14.37 -75.22
CA THR A 2 -27.26 13.64 -75.56
C THR A 2 -26.35 13.50 -74.33
N ASP A 3 -25.88 12.32 -73.91
CA ASP A 3 -26.08 10.92 -74.38
C ASP A 3 -25.88 9.94 -73.18
N SER A 4 -26.47 8.73 -73.09
CA SER A 4 -26.26 7.47 -73.85
C SER A 4 -24.83 6.90 -73.74
N GLY A 5 -24.54 5.59 -73.61
CA GLY A 5 -25.29 4.31 -73.46
C GLY A 5 -24.26 3.20 -73.06
N ARG A 6 -24.54 2.02 -72.47
CA ARG A 6 -25.50 0.90 -72.70
C ARG A 6 -24.80 -0.34 -73.35
N THR A 7 -25.03 -1.55 -72.80
CA THR A 7 -24.73 -2.93 -73.36
C THR A 7 -23.24 -3.30 -73.59
N ALA A 8 -22.76 -4.56 -73.56
CA ALA A 8 -23.20 -5.91 -73.09
C ALA A 8 -21.92 -6.81 -72.92
N SER A 9 -21.83 -8.12 -72.64
CA SER A 9 -22.74 -9.30 -72.51
C SER A 9 -22.03 -10.34 -71.56
N LYS A 10 -22.09 -11.71 -71.53
CA LYS A 10 -22.67 -12.78 -72.37
C LYS A 10 -23.07 -14.08 -71.60
N SER A 11 -22.45 -15.24 -71.86
CA SER A 11 -22.85 -16.64 -71.55
C SER A 11 -21.62 -17.59 -71.55
N ALA A 12 -21.55 -18.81 -70.99
CA ALA A 12 -22.31 -19.62 -70.00
C ALA A 12 -21.56 -20.99 -69.81
N VAL A 13 -22.23 -22.07 -69.31
CA VAL A 13 -21.83 -23.52 -69.38
C VAL A 13 -20.77 -23.97 -68.32
N GLU A 14 -20.86 -25.06 -67.53
CA GLU A 14 -21.87 -26.14 -67.31
C GLU A 14 -21.78 -26.78 -65.88
N GLY A 15 -22.66 -27.74 -65.54
CA GLY A 15 -22.57 -28.66 -64.37
C GLY A 15 -22.47 -30.14 -64.83
N PRO A 16 -22.97 -31.19 -64.10
CA PRO A 16 -23.67 -31.24 -62.79
C PRO A 16 -23.31 -32.47 -61.87
N ALA A 17 -24.17 -32.77 -60.87
CA ALA A 17 -24.43 -34.08 -60.19
C ALA A 17 -23.36 -34.70 -59.23
N GLU A 18 -23.63 -34.91 -57.92
CA GLU A 18 -24.28 -36.07 -57.21
C GLU A 18 -23.29 -37.22 -56.83
N GLY A 19 -23.39 -37.94 -55.69
CA GLY A 19 -24.40 -37.98 -54.61
C GLY A 19 -23.90 -38.64 -53.28
N ALA A 20 -24.78 -39.33 -52.53
CA ALA A 20 -24.55 -39.92 -51.18
C ALA A 20 -23.57 -41.15 -51.16
N SER A 21 -23.16 -41.79 -50.05
CA SER A 21 -23.65 -41.92 -48.64
C SER A 21 -22.49 -42.33 -47.68
N ARG A 22 -22.40 -41.89 -46.41
CA ARG A 22 -22.97 -42.44 -45.13
C ARG A 22 -22.45 -43.82 -44.66
N THR A 23 -22.29 -44.00 -43.34
CA THR A 23 -21.93 -45.23 -42.55
C THR A 23 -20.45 -45.67 -42.58
N ASP A 24 -19.89 -46.35 -41.57
CA ASP A 24 -19.99 -46.22 -40.09
C ASP A 24 -18.87 -47.05 -39.39
N SER A 25 -18.78 -46.98 -38.05
CA SER A 25 -18.04 -47.89 -37.15
C SER A 25 -16.49 -47.87 -37.14
N ALA A 26 -15.91 -48.43 -36.07
CA ALA A 26 -14.47 -48.45 -35.76
C ALA A 26 -14.08 -49.76 -35.03
N GLU A 27 -12.78 -50.11 -35.01
CA GLU A 27 -12.21 -51.09 -34.06
C GLU A 27 -10.67 -50.93 -33.90
N ASP A 28 -10.15 -51.45 -32.77
CA ASP A 28 -8.73 -51.50 -32.31
C ASP A 28 -8.15 -52.93 -32.65
N PRO A 29 -6.96 -53.42 -32.22
CA PRO A 29 -5.85 -52.83 -31.46
C PRO A 29 -4.40 -53.13 -31.98
N SER A 30 -3.42 -52.75 -31.15
CA SER A 30 -1.96 -53.10 -31.13
C SER A 30 -1.67 -54.63 -31.13
N PRO A 31 -0.40 -55.17 -31.16
CA PRO A 31 0.92 -54.54 -30.85
C PRO A 31 2.18 -55.03 -31.67
N ARG A 32 3.39 -54.50 -31.36
CA ARG A 32 4.65 -55.25 -31.01
C ARG A 32 5.94 -54.39 -31.00
N THR A 33 6.89 -54.77 -30.14
CA THR A 33 8.34 -54.45 -30.20
C THR A 33 9.15 -55.74 -30.41
N PRO A 34 10.47 -55.69 -30.69
CA PRO A 34 11.44 -56.14 -29.68
C PRO A 34 12.86 -55.48 -29.71
N ASN A 35 13.66 -55.90 -28.72
CA ASN A 35 15.10 -55.66 -28.42
C ASN A 35 16.08 -55.98 -29.58
N GLY A 36 17.39 -55.70 -29.56
CA GLY A 36 18.35 -55.18 -28.54
C GLY A 36 19.54 -54.45 -29.22
N THR A 37 20.75 -54.26 -28.67
CA THR A 37 21.46 -54.93 -27.53
C THR A 37 22.56 -53.99 -26.96
N SER A 38 23.05 -54.24 -25.73
CA SER A 38 24.23 -53.60 -25.11
C SER A 38 25.48 -54.53 -25.20
N PRO A 39 26.73 -54.11 -24.89
CA PRO A 39 27.21 -54.17 -23.49
C PRO A 39 28.27 -53.13 -23.02
N ALA A 40 28.29 -52.88 -21.69
CA ALA A 40 29.43 -52.70 -20.74
C ALA A 40 30.75 -51.98 -21.15
N SER A 41 31.54 -51.31 -20.29
CA SER A 41 31.66 -51.22 -18.80
C SER A 41 32.46 -49.91 -18.46
N GLU A 42 32.78 -49.43 -17.25
CA GLU A 42 32.43 -49.61 -15.82
C GLU A 42 33.34 -48.68 -14.98
N LYS A 43 32.83 -47.96 -13.94
CA LYS A 43 33.37 -47.97 -12.55
C LYS A 43 32.77 -46.97 -11.54
N ASP A 44 32.61 -47.51 -10.32
CA ASP A 44 32.54 -46.91 -8.98
C ASP A 44 31.37 -45.96 -8.58
N ALA A 45 30.79 -46.20 -7.39
CA ALA A 45 29.56 -45.58 -6.82
C ALA A 45 29.87 -44.67 -5.60
N ILE A 46 28.97 -44.21 -4.71
CA ILE A 46 27.94 -44.84 -3.82
C ILE A 46 26.95 -43.70 -3.41
N ALA A 47 25.60 -43.81 -3.50
CA ALA A 47 24.59 -44.42 -2.60
C ALA A 47 24.41 -43.71 -1.22
N GLU A 48 23.31 -43.73 -0.44
CA GLU A 48 21.91 -44.29 -0.44
C GLU A 48 21.09 -43.46 0.63
N ALA A 49 19.78 -43.54 0.96
CA ALA A 49 18.55 -44.31 0.65
C ALA A 49 17.32 -43.31 0.71
N THR A 50 16.00 -43.53 0.69
CA THR A 50 15.01 -44.65 0.93
C THR A 50 14.81 -45.11 2.39
N GLU A 51 13.64 -45.58 2.89
CA GLU A 51 12.35 -45.98 2.26
C GLU A 51 11.10 -45.77 3.18
N SER A 52 9.95 -46.44 2.92
CA SER A 52 8.63 -46.26 3.56
C SER A 52 7.85 -47.60 3.69
N SER A 53 6.97 -47.77 4.69
CA SER A 53 5.99 -48.89 4.78
C SER A 53 4.83 -48.66 5.77
N ALA A 54 3.79 -49.49 5.66
CA ALA A 54 2.49 -49.42 6.36
C ALA A 54 2.27 -50.64 7.31
N PRO A 55 1.19 -50.72 8.11
CA PRO A 55 1.09 -51.61 9.28
C PRO A 55 0.29 -52.92 9.10
N THR A 56 0.47 -53.86 10.04
CA THR A 56 -0.39 -55.04 10.27
C THR A 56 -0.41 -55.42 11.77
N ASP A 57 -1.52 -55.98 12.26
CA ASP A 57 -1.64 -56.58 13.60
C ASP A 57 -1.05 -58.00 13.68
N GLU A 58 -0.58 -58.47 14.85
CA GLU A 58 -1.34 -59.37 15.75
C GLU A 58 -0.56 -59.81 17.03
N HIS A 59 -1.30 -60.35 18.01
CA HIS A 59 -0.89 -61.15 19.19
C HIS A 59 0.05 -60.61 20.30
N ALA A 60 -0.42 -60.79 21.54
CA ALA A 60 0.37 -60.82 22.79
C ALA A 60 0.63 -62.28 23.22
N PRO A 61 1.45 -62.57 24.26
CA PRO A 61 0.87 -62.64 25.62
C PRO A 61 1.84 -62.33 26.79
N ALA A 62 1.36 -62.61 28.01
CA ALA A 62 2.06 -62.86 29.29
C ALA A 62 2.15 -61.71 30.32
N SER A 63 1.72 -62.05 31.54
CA SER A 63 1.77 -61.25 32.78
C SER A 63 1.65 -62.21 33.98
N PRO A 64 2.28 -61.91 35.14
CA PRO A 64 1.85 -62.49 36.42
C PRO A 64 1.80 -61.47 37.59
N GLY A 65 0.74 -61.51 38.41
CA GLY A 65 0.71 -60.76 39.69
C GLY A 65 -0.66 -60.47 40.32
N GLY A 66 -1.34 -61.49 40.88
CA GLY A 66 -2.42 -61.32 41.88
C GLY A 66 -1.89 -61.50 43.32
N PRO A 67 -2.73 -61.54 44.41
CA PRO A 67 -4.16 -61.87 44.43
C PRO A 67 -5.06 -60.98 45.37
N ALA A 68 -6.28 -61.43 45.66
CA ALA A 68 -7.27 -60.90 46.64
C ALA A 68 -7.70 -62.06 47.62
N PRO A 69 -8.88 -62.15 48.33
CA PRO A 69 -10.01 -61.21 48.61
C PRO A 69 -10.70 -61.27 50.04
N THR A 70 -11.58 -60.30 50.37
CA THR A 70 -12.81 -60.41 51.27
C THR A 70 -12.70 -60.77 52.79
N PRO A 71 -13.78 -60.71 53.65
CA PRO A 71 -15.03 -59.89 53.72
C PRO A 71 -15.48 -59.38 55.16
N ALA A 72 -16.65 -58.70 55.21
CA ALA A 72 -17.73 -58.74 56.26
C ALA A 72 -17.81 -57.72 57.44
N GLY A 73 -19.05 -57.26 57.75
CA GLY A 73 -19.44 -56.47 58.94
C GLY A 73 -20.84 -55.80 58.89
N LYS A 74 -21.72 -56.05 59.90
CA LYS A 74 -23.08 -55.48 60.17
C LYS A 74 -23.38 -55.66 61.69
N PRO A 75 -24.50 -55.22 62.36
CA PRO A 75 -25.82 -54.76 61.87
C PRO A 75 -26.49 -53.54 62.62
N GLY A 76 -27.75 -53.21 62.27
CA GLY A 76 -28.74 -52.48 63.12
C GLY A 76 -28.88 -50.96 62.89
N SER A 77 -30.06 -50.31 62.98
CA SER A 77 -31.46 -50.81 63.05
C SER A 77 -32.49 -49.72 62.63
N SER A 78 -33.62 -50.14 62.04
CA SER A 78 -34.82 -49.33 61.67
C SER A 78 -35.74 -49.04 62.90
N PRO A 79 -36.96 -48.42 62.84
CA PRO A 79 -37.81 -48.09 61.67
C PRO A 79 -38.71 -46.81 61.66
N THR A 80 -39.23 -46.40 60.49
CA THR A 80 -40.69 -46.27 60.15
C THR A 80 -40.91 -45.86 58.67
N ASN A 81 -42.12 -46.14 58.11
CA ASN A 81 -42.55 -46.06 56.69
C ASN A 81 -44.11 -46.29 56.64
N PRO A 82 -44.88 -46.34 55.52
CA PRO A 82 -44.73 -45.87 54.12
C PRO A 82 -45.56 -44.56 53.91
N GLY A 83 -46.25 -44.20 52.80
CA GLY A 83 -46.59 -44.76 51.46
C GLY A 83 -47.33 -43.66 50.64
N ASP A 84 -47.88 -43.82 49.42
CA ASP A 84 -47.95 -44.94 48.45
C ASP A 84 -47.98 -44.39 46.99
N SER A 85 -48.03 -45.28 45.98
CA SER A 85 -47.98 -44.95 44.53
C SER A 85 -49.18 -45.54 43.71
N PRO A 86 -49.07 -46.03 42.46
CA PRO A 86 -49.53 -45.33 41.24
C PRO A 86 -50.54 -46.12 40.36
N THR A 87 -51.12 -45.50 39.31
CA THR A 87 -51.59 -46.22 38.08
C THR A 87 -51.96 -45.33 36.87
N GLU A 88 -51.80 -45.92 35.68
CA GLU A 88 -52.55 -45.75 34.41
C GLU A 88 -53.25 -47.13 34.12
N PRO A 89 -54.10 -47.38 33.08
CA PRO A 89 -54.29 -46.66 31.81
C PRO A 89 -55.79 -46.55 31.35
N ASP A 90 -55.98 -46.53 30.01
CA ASP A 90 -57.16 -46.88 29.19
C ASP A 90 -58.07 -45.78 28.60
N ALA A 91 -58.56 -46.07 27.38
CA ALA A 91 -59.43 -45.26 26.53
C ALA A 91 -60.70 -46.05 26.13
N PRO A 92 -61.72 -45.39 25.56
CA PRO A 92 -62.15 -45.82 24.21
C PRO A 92 -62.60 -44.68 23.28
N SER A 93 -62.85 -45.06 22.02
CA SER A 93 -63.23 -44.22 20.88
C SER A 93 -64.75 -44.00 20.73
N THR A 94 -65.16 -42.90 20.07
CA THR A 94 -66.10 -42.92 18.92
C THR A 94 -66.28 -41.55 18.23
N GLU A 95 -66.19 -41.57 16.90
CA GLU A 95 -66.89 -40.65 15.96
C GLU A 95 -68.21 -41.37 15.51
N PRO A 96 -69.19 -40.78 14.76
CA PRO A 96 -68.97 -39.90 13.60
C PRO A 96 -70.05 -38.83 13.26
N ASP A 97 -69.86 -38.23 12.08
CA ASP A 97 -70.86 -37.72 11.11
C ASP A 97 -71.53 -36.34 11.25
N ALA A 98 -71.77 -35.76 10.07
CA ALA A 98 -72.41 -34.46 9.81
C ALA A 98 -73.84 -34.65 9.24
N PRO A 99 -74.56 -33.56 8.89
CA PRO A 99 -74.54 -33.14 7.49
C PRO A 99 -74.61 -31.61 7.26
N ALA A 100 -74.33 -31.19 6.02
CA ALA A 100 -74.46 -29.81 5.58
C ALA A 100 -75.85 -29.46 5.03
N SER A 101 -76.30 -28.20 5.20
CA SER A 101 -77.44 -27.62 4.47
C SER A 101 -77.36 -26.08 4.39
N ARG A 102 -77.90 -25.55 3.29
CA ARG A 102 -78.11 -24.12 2.95
C ARG A 102 -79.53 -23.68 3.43
N PRO A 103 -79.96 -22.39 3.41
CA PRO A 103 -79.78 -21.43 2.30
C PRO A 103 -79.66 -19.92 2.65
N ASP A 104 -79.63 -19.09 1.59
CA ASP A 104 -79.91 -17.64 1.50
C ASP A 104 -79.12 -16.64 2.39
N GLY A 105 -78.91 -15.36 2.04
CA GLY A 105 -79.20 -14.60 0.81
C GLY A 105 -79.21 -13.08 1.13
N ALA A 106 -78.68 -12.15 0.33
CA ALA A 106 -77.96 -12.22 -0.95
C ALA A 106 -76.72 -11.26 -0.89
N ALA A 107 -76.28 -10.39 -1.82
CA ALA A 107 -76.76 -9.89 -3.12
C ALA A 107 -75.61 -9.25 -3.95
N ALA A 108 -75.96 -8.76 -5.15
CA ALA A 108 -75.26 -7.71 -5.94
C ALA A 108 -73.77 -7.90 -6.35
N THR A 109 -73.52 -8.82 -7.28
CA THR A 109 -72.60 -8.65 -8.44
C THR A 109 -73.11 -7.57 -9.44
N PRO A 110 -72.44 -7.18 -10.56
CA PRO A 110 -71.32 -7.80 -11.34
C PRO A 110 -70.04 -6.91 -11.42
N ALA A 111 -68.82 -7.35 -11.84
CA ALA A 111 -68.33 -8.26 -12.90
C ALA A 111 -68.34 -7.62 -14.33
N ALA A 112 -67.37 -7.81 -15.25
CA ALA A 112 -66.03 -8.43 -15.23
C ALA A 112 -65.16 -7.97 -16.44
N GLN A 113 -63.95 -8.53 -16.58
CA GLN A 113 -63.04 -8.52 -17.76
C GLN A 113 -63.61 -9.41 -18.92
N PRO A 114 -62.99 -9.67 -20.11
CA PRO A 114 -61.56 -9.48 -20.52
C PRO A 114 -61.25 -9.19 -22.03
N ASP A 115 -59.96 -9.32 -22.40
CA ASP A 115 -59.35 -9.86 -23.65
C ASP A 115 -59.29 -9.14 -25.05
N ALA A 116 -58.04 -9.09 -25.56
CA ALA A 116 -57.54 -9.54 -26.89
C ALA A 116 -57.61 -8.72 -28.23
N VAL A 117 -56.39 -8.35 -28.72
CA VAL A 117 -55.79 -8.70 -30.06
C VAL A 117 -56.21 -7.97 -31.38
N THR A 118 -55.22 -7.76 -32.29
CA THR A 118 -55.27 -7.30 -33.73
C THR A 118 -55.75 -5.85 -34.02
N ALA A 119 -55.40 -5.14 -35.13
CA ALA A 119 -54.32 -5.20 -36.14
C ALA A 119 -54.17 -3.86 -36.93
N LYS A 120 -53.20 -3.80 -37.87
CA LYS A 120 -52.85 -2.74 -38.88
C LYS A 120 -53.92 -2.58 -40.01
N PRO A 121 -53.84 -1.64 -41.02
CA PRO A 121 -52.89 -0.52 -41.29
C PRO A 121 -53.53 0.80 -41.86
N ASP A 122 -52.71 1.66 -42.49
CA ASP A 122 -52.97 2.53 -43.68
C ASP A 122 -52.98 4.09 -43.60
N ALA A 123 -52.75 4.71 -44.78
CA ALA A 123 -52.57 6.13 -45.15
C ALA A 123 -53.26 6.36 -46.56
N PRO A 124 -53.13 7.46 -47.37
CA PRO A 124 -52.25 8.65 -47.30
C PRO A 124 -52.84 10.03 -47.79
N ALA A 125 -51.97 11.06 -47.89
CA ALA A 125 -52.06 12.32 -48.71
C ALA A 125 -53.15 13.37 -48.34
N SER A 126 -53.06 14.68 -48.66
CA SER A 126 -52.08 15.55 -49.38
C SER A 126 -51.91 16.92 -48.63
N THR A 127 -51.06 17.92 -48.94
CA THR A 127 -50.81 18.67 -50.20
C THR A 127 -49.45 19.45 -50.12
N ALA A 128 -48.99 20.07 -51.22
CA ALA A 128 -47.72 20.86 -51.32
C ALA A 128 -47.94 22.40 -51.14
N ALA A 129 -47.01 23.37 -51.31
CA ALA A 129 -45.60 23.50 -51.78
C ALA A 129 -45.02 24.87 -51.19
N GLU A 130 -43.85 25.47 -51.48
CA GLU A 130 -42.63 25.23 -52.30
C GLU A 130 -41.48 26.20 -51.83
N ARG A 131 -40.19 25.91 -52.11
CA ARG A 131 -38.96 26.79 -51.97
C ARG A 131 -38.55 27.18 -50.51
N GLY A 132 -37.27 27.31 -50.12
CA GLY A 132 -35.95 27.07 -50.74
C GLY A 132 -34.92 28.12 -50.25
N GLY A 133 -33.62 27.86 -49.98
CA GLY A 133 -32.82 26.62 -49.93
C GLY A 133 -31.30 26.94 -49.80
N SER A 134 -30.48 26.01 -49.30
CA SER A 134 -28.99 26.09 -49.14
C SER A 134 -28.45 27.15 -48.14
N GLY A 135 -27.37 26.92 -47.36
CA GLY A 135 -26.59 25.68 -47.14
C GLY A 135 -25.27 25.94 -46.38
N ALA A 136 -24.69 24.86 -45.84
CA ALA A 136 -23.26 24.59 -45.53
C ALA A 136 -22.39 25.58 -44.68
N GLU A 137 -21.65 24.98 -43.72
CA GLU A 137 -20.26 25.31 -43.34
C GLU A 137 -19.94 26.70 -42.72
N SER A 138 -18.83 26.93 -42.00
CA SER A 138 -17.96 26.05 -41.20
C SER A 138 -17.22 26.87 -40.10
N SER A 139 -16.26 26.25 -39.42
CA SER A 139 -15.38 26.80 -38.37
C SER A 139 -14.69 28.14 -38.70
N GLY A 140 -14.58 29.04 -37.70
CA GLY A 140 -13.71 30.22 -37.74
C GLY A 140 -13.33 30.72 -36.33
N SER A 141 -12.03 30.94 -36.08
CA SER A 141 -11.49 31.44 -34.81
C SER A 141 -10.51 32.59 -35.06
N ALA A 142 -10.63 33.70 -34.32
CA ALA A 142 -9.60 34.75 -34.26
C ALA A 142 -9.74 35.66 -33.02
N ASN A 143 -8.60 36.15 -32.51
CA ASN A 143 -8.51 37.29 -31.60
C ASN A 143 -8.67 38.62 -32.36
N ALA A 144 -9.03 39.70 -31.65
CA ALA A 144 -8.34 41.00 -31.73
C ALA A 144 -8.72 41.90 -30.53
N ALA A 145 -7.98 43.00 -30.33
CA ALA A 145 -8.00 43.80 -29.10
C ALA A 145 -8.36 45.29 -29.31
N ARG A 146 -8.65 45.96 -28.17
CA ARG A 146 -8.47 47.40 -27.85
C ARG A 146 -9.38 48.50 -28.44
N GLU A 147 -10.03 49.22 -27.51
CA GLU A 147 -10.04 50.71 -27.28
C GLU A 147 -10.61 51.62 -28.42
N PRO A 148 -10.98 52.92 -28.21
CA PRO A 148 -10.67 53.81 -27.07
C PRO A 148 -11.80 54.77 -26.53
N ASP A 149 -11.48 55.43 -25.38
CA ASP A 149 -11.72 56.81 -24.86
C ASP A 149 -13.10 57.54 -24.69
N ASP A 150 -13.25 58.15 -23.47
CA ASP A 150 -13.78 59.47 -23.03
C ASP A 150 -15.21 59.99 -23.39
N ASN A 151 -15.91 60.86 -22.63
CA ASN A 151 -15.51 61.96 -21.71
C ASN A 151 -16.66 62.45 -20.75
N ALA A 152 -16.35 63.33 -19.77
CA ALA A 152 -17.20 64.30 -19.03
C ALA A 152 -18.26 63.75 -18.03
N THR A 153 -18.68 64.37 -16.90
CA THR A 153 -18.40 65.61 -16.09
C THR A 153 -19.12 65.47 -14.73
N SER A 154 -18.94 66.18 -13.60
CA SER A 154 -18.13 67.35 -13.14
C SER A 154 -17.52 67.03 -11.71
N GLU A 155 -17.47 67.80 -10.60
CA GLU A 155 -17.82 69.19 -10.18
C GLU A 155 -17.08 69.58 -8.85
N GLU A 156 -17.01 70.87 -8.49
CA GLU A 156 -16.38 71.46 -7.26
C GLU A 156 -16.78 72.98 -7.16
N PRO A 157 -16.33 73.85 -6.20
CA PRO A 157 -15.57 73.69 -4.93
C PRO A 157 -16.14 74.50 -3.71
N ASP A 158 -15.49 74.46 -2.53
CA ASP A 158 -14.96 75.65 -1.78
C ASP A 158 -14.08 75.27 -0.54
N LYS A 159 -13.42 76.23 0.15
CA LYS A 159 -12.32 76.00 1.14
C LYS A 159 -12.42 76.74 2.54
N PRO A 160 -11.40 77.44 3.14
CA PRO A 160 -10.82 76.95 4.43
C PRO A 160 -10.47 78.00 5.54
N HIS A 161 -9.96 77.52 6.69
CA HIS A 161 -9.11 78.23 7.68
C HIS A 161 -8.11 77.24 8.32
N SER A 162 -6.86 77.50 8.77
CA SER A 162 -6.02 78.69 9.16
C SER A 162 -6.17 79.16 10.63
N ASN A 163 -5.16 79.19 11.52
CA ASN A 163 -3.73 78.78 11.52
C ASN A 163 -3.43 77.96 12.82
N THR A 164 -2.31 77.93 13.57
CA THR A 164 -0.98 78.62 13.72
C THR A 164 -0.10 77.69 14.63
N ALA A 165 1.20 77.83 14.95
CA ALA A 165 2.30 78.78 14.69
C ALA A 165 3.71 78.11 14.87
N ASP A 166 4.77 78.86 14.58
CA ASP A 166 6.15 78.96 15.16
C ASP A 166 6.76 77.86 16.07
N THR A 167 8.06 77.51 16.03
CA THR A 167 9.27 77.69 15.16
C THR A 167 10.34 76.65 15.65
N ASP A 168 11.59 76.46 15.20
CA ASP A 168 12.51 77.11 14.22
C ASP A 168 13.53 76.09 13.63
N LYS A 169 14.19 76.46 12.51
CA LYS A 169 15.51 76.07 11.91
C LYS A 169 16.18 74.67 12.08
N ALA A 170 17.09 74.40 11.13
CA ALA A 170 17.96 73.20 11.03
C ALA A 170 19.48 73.58 10.88
N PRO A 171 20.39 72.82 10.21
CA PRO A 171 21.49 72.12 10.92
C PRO A 171 22.94 72.44 10.48
N THR A 172 23.97 72.18 11.32
CA THR A 172 25.40 72.27 10.91
C THR A 172 26.42 71.45 11.73
N ALA A 173 27.34 70.79 11.00
CA ALA A 173 28.80 70.59 11.21
C ALA A 173 29.47 70.12 12.55
N ALA A 174 30.60 69.39 12.38
CA ALA A 174 31.68 69.14 13.37
C ALA A 174 32.83 70.19 13.19
N PRO A 175 33.91 70.30 14.03
CA PRO A 175 34.98 69.29 14.28
C PRO A 175 35.54 69.41 15.76
N PRO A 176 36.84 69.22 16.14
CA PRO A 176 38.02 68.54 15.57
C PRO A 176 38.65 67.47 16.55
N ALA A 177 39.97 67.28 16.57
CA ALA A 177 40.71 66.19 17.26
C ALA A 177 41.99 66.65 18.01
N GLU A 178 42.83 65.69 18.44
CA GLU A 178 44.17 65.78 19.09
C GLU A 178 44.26 66.22 20.57
N PRO A 179 45.38 65.95 21.31
CA PRO A 179 46.53 65.06 21.03
C PRO A 179 46.79 64.01 22.15
N ALA A 180 47.91 63.26 22.06
CA ALA A 180 48.40 62.33 23.09
C ALA A 180 49.70 62.84 23.78
N PRO A 181 50.03 62.36 25.00
CA PRO A 181 51.34 62.57 25.62
C PRO A 181 52.25 61.33 25.57
N THR A 182 53.57 61.54 25.48
CA THR A 182 54.63 60.53 25.63
C THR A 182 55.61 60.96 26.73
N GLU A 183 55.91 60.09 27.68
CA GLU A 183 57.05 60.21 28.60
C GLU A 183 57.74 58.84 28.79
N SER A 184 58.97 58.84 29.33
CA SER A 184 59.94 57.76 29.05
C SER A 184 60.88 57.37 30.21
N GLY A 185 60.85 56.08 30.58
CA GLY A 185 61.88 55.40 31.38
C GLY A 185 61.88 55.71 32.90
N PRO A 186 62.82 55.13 33.68
CA PRO A 186 63.88 54.19 33.32
C PRO A 186 63.64 52.76 33.85
N ALA A 187 64.65 51.89 33.81
CA ALA A 187 64.60 50.48 34.24
C ALA A 187 64.98 50.25 35.72
N ALA A 188 64.55 49.11 36.27
CA ALA A 188 65.03 48.52 37.53
C ALA A 188 64.87 46.98 37.49
N ASP A 189 65.79 46.25 38.11
CA ASP A 189 65.88 44.78 38.00
C ASP A 189 64.97 44.01 39.00
N ALA A 190 64.49 42.84 38.58
CA ALA A 190 63.92 41.81 39.47
C ALA A 190 64.07 40.39 38.86
N GLU A 191 64.41 39.41 39.69
CA GLU A 191 64.72 38.02 39.29
C GLU A 191 63.48 37.14 39.00
N PRO A 192 63.64 35.98 38.31
CA PRO A 192 62.52 35.26 37.71
C PRO A 192 61.71 34.40 38.68
N ALA A 193 60.40 34.61 38.71
CA ALA A 193 59.46 33.69 39.35
C ALA A 193 59.17 32.48 38.44
N LEU A 194 59.32 31.25 38.96
CA LEU A 194 58.94 30.03 38.25
C LEU A 194 57.42 29.98 38.02
N ALA A 195 57.02 29.82 36.75
CA ALA A 195 55.67 29.39 36.37
C ALA A 195 55.69 27.88 36.04
N PRO A 196 54.61 27.11 36.34
CA PRO A 196 54.63 25.65 36.30
C PRO A 196 54.60 25.06 34.88
N GLU A 197 54.96 23.77 34.77
CA GLU A 197 54.88 23.01 33.52
C GLU A 197 53.49 23.07 32.86
N PRO A 198 53.42 23.09 31.52
CA PRO A 198 52.16 22.90 30.80
C PRO A 198 51.67 21.46 31.02
N ALA A 199 50.62 21.31 31.83
CA ALA A 199 50.03 20.00 32.16
C ALA A 199 49.76 19.15 30.90
N PRO A 200 50.03 17.83 30.93
CA PRO A 200 50.07 16.99 29.74
C PRO A 200 48.75 17.05 28.97
N ALA A 201 48.85 17.31 27.67
CA ALA A 201 47.72 17.59 26.81
C ALA A 201 46.67 16.47 26.86
N LYS A 202 45.51 16.75 27.48
CA LYS A 202 44.37 15.83 27.54
C LYS A 202 44.09 15.30 26.12
N PRO A 203 44.05 13.98 25.89
CA PRO A 203 43.94 13.43 24.54
C PRO A 203 42.66 13.93 23.89
N ARG A 204 42.81 14.72 22.81
CA ARG A 204 41.69 15.26 22.03
C ARG A 204 40.78 14.09 21.63
N LEU A 205 39.56 14.04 22.16
CA LEU A 205 38.59 13.02 21.77
C LEU A 205 38.41 13.08 20.24
N ALA A 206 38.80 12.01 19.56
CA ALA A 206 38.71 11.94 18.10
C ALA A 206 37.26 12.19 17.67
N PRO A 207 37.02 13.02 16.63
CA PRO A 207 35.68 13.41 16.22
C PRO A 207 34.83 12.17 15.95
N ASN A 208 33.76 12.03 16.74
CA ASN A 208 33.08 10.76 16.97
C ASN A 208 32.45 10.23 15.67
N LYS A 209 33.13 9.30 15.00
CA LYS A 209 32.72 8.73 13.72
C LYS A 209 31.50 7.83 13.92
N LEU A 210 30.30 8.44 13.95
CA LEU A 210 29.00 7.78 14.00
C LEU A 210 28.64 7.07 12.69
N VAL A 211 29.51 6.13 12.31
CA VAL A 211 29.27 5.08 11.33
C VAL A 211 28.19 4.13 11.86
N PRO A 212 27.33 3.53 11.03
CA PRO A 212 26.28 2.62 11.50
C PRO A 212 26.83 1.50 12.39
N ARG A 213 26.33 1.43 13.63
CA ARG A 213 26.87 0.55 14.68
C ARG A 213 26.72 -0.95 14.36
N THR A 214 25.70 -1.35 13.59
CA THR A 214 25.51 -2.76 13.18
C THR A 214 26.45 -3.19 12.04
N ARG A 215 26.90 -4.46 12.04
CA ARG A 215 27.69 -5.02 10.93
C ARG A 215 26.85 -5.12 9.65
N ALA A 216 25.60 -5.57 9.76
CA ALA A 216 24.66 -5.69 8.64
C ALA A 216 24.41 -4.36 7.90
N GLY A 217 24.22 -3.25 8.61
CA GLY A 217 24.03 -1.92 8.00
C GLY A 217 25.25 -1.42 7.22
N ARG A 218 26.46 -1.87 7.58
CA ARG A 218 27.69 -1.63 6.80
C ARG A 218 27.84 -2.57 5.61
N LEU A 219 27.29 -3.79 5.66
CA LEU A 219 27.30 -4.72 4.55
C LEU A 219 26.33 -4.25 3.45
N LEU A 220 25.07 -3.94 3.81
CA LEU A 220 24.07 -3.41 2.89
C LEU A 220 24.54 -2.12 2.20
N ALA A 221 25.10 -1.17 2.97
CA ALA A 221 25.65 0.06 2.40
C ALA A 221 26.88 -0.16 1.49
N ARG A 222 27.62 -1.26 1.66
CA ARG A 222 28.73 -1.65 0.76
C ARG A 222 28.20 -2.30 -0.53
N VAL A 223 27.20 -3.16 -0.44
CA VAL A 223 26.55 -3.78 -1.61
C VAL A 223 25.87 -2.72 -2.47
N ASP A 224 25.20 -1.74 -1.85
CA ASP A 224 24.53 -0.64 -2.56
C ASP A 224 25.49 0.40 -3.14
N GLN A 225 26.70 0.54 -2.59
CA GLN A 225 27.76 1.40 -3.15
C GLN A 225 28.66 0.65 -4.15
N ALA A 226 28.67 -0.69 -4.13
CA ALA A 226 29.37 -1.50 -5.12
C ALA A 226 28.78 -1.24 -6.52
N ALA A 227 29.65 -1.10 -7.51
CA ALA A 227 29.28 -0.76 -8.88
C ALA A 227 28.37 0.49 -9.02
N GLY A 228 28.41 1.44 -8.06
CA GLY A 228 27.54 2.63 -8.09
C GLY A 228 26.05 2.33 -7.89
N GLY A 229 25.70 1.19 -7.32
CA GLY A 229 24.33 0.72 -7.13
C GLY A 229 23.79 -0.17 -8.23
N TYR A 230 24.45 -0.24 -9.39
CA TYR A 230 24.02 -1.07 -10.51
C TYR A 230 24.01 -2.58 -10.19
N ALA A 231 24.93 -3.07 -9.35
CA ALA A 231 24.93 -4.49 -8.95
C ALA A 231 23.65 -4.89 -8.18
N ALA A 232 23.13 -3.99 -7.34
CA ALA A 232 21.89 -4.22 -6.61
C ALA A 232 20.63 -4.02 -7.48
N ASP A 233 20.69 -3.16 -8.51
CA ASP A 233 19.63 -3.09 -9.54
C ASP A 233 19.55 -4.39 -10.35
N LEU A 234 20.70 -4.93 -10.78
CA LEU A 234 20.77 -6.19 -11.53
C LEU A 234 20.20 -7.35 -10.71
N ALA A 235 20.61 -7.47 -9.45
CA ALA A 235 20.08 -8.48 -8.54
C ALA A 235 18.57 -8.32 -8.32
N LEU A 236 18.09 -7.08 -8.11
CA LEU A 236 16.66 -6.80 -7.95
C LEU A 236 15.87 -7.23 -9.18
N TYR A 237 16.23 -6.78 -10.38
CA TYR A 237 15.44 -7.06 -11.59
C TYR A 237 15.57 -8.52 -12.07
N ALA A 238 16.73 -9.17 -11.93
CA ALA A 238 16.87 -10.60 -12.22
C ALA A 238 16.00 -11.47 -11.29
N LEU A 239 16.05 -11.23 -9.97
CA LEU A 239 15.21 -11.94 -9.00
C LEU A 239 13.71 -11.61 -9.19
N SER A 240 13.39 -10.40 -9.65
CA SER A 240 12.01 -9.99 -9.95
C SER A 240 11.47 -10.69 -11.20
N ALA A 241 12.26 -10.81 -12.26
CA ALA A 241 11.89 -11.58 -13.46
C ALA A 241 11.69 -13.06 -13.13
N ALA A 242 12.60 -13.65 -12.34
CA ALA A 242 12.47 -15.03 -11.88
C ALA A 242 11.20 -15.24 -11.02
N PHE A 243 10.92 -14.33 -10.08
CA PHE A 243 9.70 -14.36 -9.27
C PHE A 243 8.43 -14.24 -10.12
N ALA A 244 8.39 -13.32 -11.08
CA ALA A 244 7.25 -13.13 -11.98
C ALA A 244 7.02 -14.36 -12.88
N LEU A 245 8.10 -14.97 -13.41
CA LEU A 245 8.04 -16.20 -14.18
C LEU A 245 7.50 -17.37 -13.36
N VAL A 246 8.02 -17.60 -12.15
CA VAL A 246 7.50 -18.62 -11.24
C VAL A 246 6.03 -18.36 -10.92
N THR A 247 5.64 -17.11 -10.64
CA THR A 247 4.25 -16.73 -10.35
C THR A 247 3.31 -17.01 -11.53
N ALA A 248 3.75 -16.76 -12.78
CA ALA A 248 3.00 -17.07 -13.99
C ALA A 248 2.73 -18.58 -14.16
N LEU A 249 3.75 -19.38 -13.85
CA LEU A 249 3.75 -20.83 -14.07
C LEU A 249 3.06 -21.62 -12.93
N SER A 250 3.27 -21.24 -11.67
CA SER A 250 2.91 -22.07 -10.51
C SER A 250 1.89 -21.47 -9.53
N SER A 251 1.49 -20.20 -9.67
CA SER A 251 0.49 -19.64 -8.74
C SER A 251 -0.90 -20.24 -9.00
N THR A 252 -1.62 -20.63 -7.95
CA THR A 252 -3.02 -21.07 -8.05
C THR A 252 -4.00 -19.90 -8.22
N LEU A 253 -3.58 -18.67 -7.91
CA LEU A 253 -4.41 -17.48 -8.01
C LEU A 253 -4.37 -16.91 -9.43
N LEU A 254 -5.51 -16.92 -10.13
CA LEU A 254 -5.62 -16.50 -11.53
C LEU A 254 -5.16 -15.05 -11.80
N PRO A 255 -5.44 -14.04 -10.94
CA PRO A 255 -4.87 -12.70 -11.09
C PRO A 255 -3.34 -12.67 -10.99
N HIS A 256 -2.76 -13.52 -10.12
CA HIS A 256 -1.30 -13.57 -9.92
C HIS A 256 -0.61 -14.17 -11.15
N ARG A 257 -1.19 -15.23 -11.73
CA ARG A 257 -0.70 -15.80 -13.00
C ARG A 257 -0.75 -14.78 -14.14
N ALA A 258 -1.87 -14.05 -14.25
CA ALA A 258 -2.09 -13.03 -15.27
C ALA A 258 -1.15 -11.82 -15.11
N TRP A 259 -0.82 -11.44 -13.88
CA TRP A 259 0.23 -10.47 -13.59
C TRP A 259 1.61 -10.99 -14.03
N GLY A 260 1.98 -12.20 -13.61
CA GLY A 260 3.32 -12.75 -13.83
C GLY A 260 3.70 -12.87 -15.30
N SER A 261 2.76 -13.26 -16.16
CA SER A 261 2.99 -13.44 -17.60
C SER A 261 3.30 -12.13 -18.35
N VAL A 262 2.94 -10.98 -17.78
CA VAL A 262 3.28 -9.64 -18.29
C VAL A 262 4.52 -9.10 -17.57
N ALA A 263 4.54 -9.16 -16.24
CA ALA A 263 5.59 -8.56 -15.41
C ALA A 263 6.98 -9.19 -15.64
N VAL A 264 7.06 -10.47 -16.02
CA VAL A 264 8.33 -11.14 -16.35
C VAL A 264 9.13 -10.39 -17.43
N TRP A 265 8.46 -9.89 -18.47
CA TRP A 265 9.09 -9.14 -19.56
C TRP A 265 9.57 -7.77 -19.09
N ALA A 266 8.72 -7.03 -18.39
CA ALA A 266 9.08 -5.73 -17.84
C ALA A 266 10.30 -5.79 -16.90
N TYR A 267 10.46 -6.87 -16.13
CA TYR A 267 11.64 -7.09 -15.30
C TYR A 267 12.87 -7.58 -16.09
N ALA A 268 12.69 -8.40 -17.13
CA ALA A 268 13.78 -8.83 -18.01
C ALA A 268 14.36 -7.64 -18.80
N ASP A 269 13.49 -6.77 -19.34
CA ASP A 269 13.88 -5.53 -20.01
C ASP A 269 14.57 -4.57 -19.05
N ALA A 270 14.05 -4.41 -17.83
CA ALA A 270 14.70 -3.60 -16.79
C ALA A 270 16.09 -4.14 -16.42
N PHE A 271 16.25 -5.45 -16.29
CA PHE A 271 17.56 -6.09 -16.07
C PHE A 271 18.52 -5.81 -17.22
N LEU A 272 18.09 -5.98 -18.48
CA LEU A 272 18.92 -5.72 -19.66
C LEU A 272 19.32 -4.24 -19.76
N LEU A 273 18.39 -3.30 -19.54
CA LEU A 273 18.66 -1.87 -19.56
C LEU A 273 19.61 -1.45 -18.43
N VAL A 274 19.48 -2.01 -17.23
CA VAL A 274 20.45 -1.82 -16.14
C VAL A 274 21.82 -2.42 -16.49
N PHE A 275 21.87 -3.57 -17.16
CA PHE A 275 23.14 -4.17 -17.60
C PHE A 275 23.86 -3.26 -18.59
N LEU A 276 23.15 -2.69 -19.56
CA LEU A 276 23.69 -1.69 -20.48
C LEU A 276 24.13 -0.42 -19.75
N GLN A 277 23.36 0.08 -18.76
CA GLN A 277 23.77 1.20 -17.91
C GLN A 277 25.03 0.88 -17.07
N PHE A 278 25.18 -0.35 -16.58
CA PHE A 278 26.36 -0.80 -15.83
C PHE A 278 27.61 -0.89 -16.71
N LEU A 279 27.48 -1.42 -17.93
CA LEU A 279 28.56 -1.43 -18.92
C LEU A 279 28.97 0.01 -19.28
N GLY A 280 28.00 0.88 -19.56
CA GLY A 280 28.22 2.32 -19.74
C GLY A 280 28.90 2.98 -18.53
N TYR A 281 28.52 2.62 -17.30
CA TYR A 281 29.13 3.11 -16.07
C TYR A 281 30.61 2.76 -15.98
N ARG A 282 30.99 1.51 -16.28
CA ARG A 282 32.41 1.12 -16.29
C ARG A 282 33.21 1.89 -17.35
N LEU A 283 32.66 2.03 -18.55
CA LEU A 283 33.30 2.77 -19.65
C LEU A 283 33.47 4.27 -19.35
N VAL A 284 32.51 4.89 -18.67
CA VAL A 284 32.54 6.32 -18.31
C VAL A 284 33.40 6.60 -17.07
N ARG A 285 33.36 5.72 -16.06
CA ARG A 285 34.05 5.91 -14.77
C ARG A 285 35.56 6.09 -14.95
N ASP A 286 36.15 5.33 -15.87
CA ASP A 286 37.59 5.33 -16.12
C ASP A 286 37.99 6.38 -17.20
N ARG A 287 37.03 7.22 -17.64
CA ARG A 287 37.17 8.31 -18.62
C ARG A 287 36.75 9.67 -18.03
N LEU A 288 37.15 9.94 -16.78
CA LEU A 288 36.66 11.07 -15.97
C LEU A 288 36.86 12.46 -16.61
N GLU A 289 37.93 12.66 -17.37
CA GLU A 289 38.34 13.98 -17.92
C GLU A 289 37.84 14.25 -19.36
N ALA A 290 37.35 13.23 -20.06
CA ALA A 290 37.02 13.30 -21.48
C ALA A 290 35.76 14.15 -21.77
N THR A 291 35.94 15.45 -22.02
CA THR A 291 34.86 16.46 -22.08
C THR A 291 34.13 16.54 -23.44
N THR A 292 34.26 15.53 -24.31
CA THR A 292 33.59 15.54 -25.63
C THR A 292 32.08 15.25 -25.53
N ARG A 293 31.32 15.74 -26.53
CA ARG A 293 29.84 15.64 -26.58
C ARG A 293 29.26 14.23 -26.32
N PRO A 294 29.76 13.11 -26.91
CA PRO A 294 29.18 11.79 -26.67
C PRO A 294 29.29 11.33 -25.20
N TRP A 295 30.39 11.62 -24.50
CA TRP A 295 30.53 11.25 -23.09
C TRP A 295 29.56 12.02 -22.17
N ARG A 296 29.14 13.24 -22.56
CA ARG A 296 28.07 13.97 -21.84
C ARG A 296 26.71 13.29 -21.97
N LEU A 297 26.34 12.83 -23.16
CA LEU A 297 25.10 12.08 -23.38
C LEU A 297 25.11 10.74 -22.64
N LEU A 298 26.22 10.00 -22.71
CA LEU A 298 26.35 8.72 -21.99
C LEU A 298 26.32 8.92 -20.46
N ARG A 299 26.85 10.03 -19.92
CA ARG A 299 26.70 10.39 -18.50
C ARG A 299 25.25 10.64 -18.08
N LEU A 300 24.39 11.19 -18.94
CA LEU A 300 22.97 11.37 -18.64
C LEU A 300 22.23 10.02 -18.55
N LEU A 301 22.52 9.11 -19.50
CA LEU A 301 21.95 7.76 -19.53
C LEU A 301 22.40 6.86 -18.37
N VAL A 302 23.45 7.24 -17.67
CA VAL A 302 24.14 6.43 -16.63
C VAL A 302 24.11 7.14 -15.25
N GLY A 303 23.28 8.17 -15.10
CA GLY A 303 23.05 8.87 -13.83
C GLY A 303 21.93 8.27 -12.97
N ASN A 304 21.86 8.67 -11.70
CA ASN A 304 20.72 8.34 -10.82
C ASN A 304 19.37 8.85 -11.37
N GLY A 305 19.38 9.87 -12.23
CA GLY A 305 18.21 10.28 -13.01
C GLY A 305 17.70 9.16 -13.91
N ALA A 306 18.56 8.59 -14.77
CA ALA A 306 18.20 7.47 -15.63
C ALA A 306 17.76 6.22 -14.85
N ARG A 307 18.38 5.92 -13.70
CA ARG A 307 17.95 4.84 -12.79
C ARG A 307 16.57 5.11 -12.16
N THR A 308 16.26 6.37 -11.86
CA THR A 308 14.93 6.79 -11.39
C THR A 308 13.89 6.65 -12.51
N THR A 309 14.20 7.11 -13.72
CA THR A 309 13.34 6.96 -14.90
C THR A 309 13.08 5.48 -15.20
N LEU A 310 14.12 4.64 -15.19
CA LEU A 310 13.98 3.20 -15.40
C LEU A 310 13.16 2.53 -14.29
N THR A 311 13.27 3.00 -13.04
CA THR A 311 12.38 2.54 -11.95
C THR A 311 10.91 2.85 -12.25
N TRP A 312 10.59 4.06 -12.73
CA TRP A 312 9.21 4.42 -13.11
C TRP A 312 8.72 3.65 -14.36
N LEU A 313 9.57 3.44 -15.37
CA LEU A 313 9.25 2.62 -16.55
C LEU A 313 9.02 1.14 -16.17
N THR A 314 9.85 0.59 -15.29
CA THR A 314 9.67 -0.77 -14.78
C THR A 314 8.38 -0.89 -13.96
N TRP A 315 8.02 0.13 -13.17
CA TRP A 315 6.73 0.15 -12.46
C TRP A 315 5.54 0.24 -13.42
N ALA A 316 5.65 1.03 -14.49
CA ALA A 316 4.63 1.09 -15.53
C ALA A 316 4.45 -0.29 -16.20
N GLY A 317 5.55 -0.97 -16.57
CA GLY A 317 5.47 -2.30 -17.20
C GLY A 317 5.10 -3.45 -16.26
N ALA A 318 5.57 -3.45 -15.01
CA ALA A 318 5.42 -4.56 -14.06
C ALA A 318 4.26 -4.39 -13.07
N ALA A 319 3.65 -3.20 -12.96
CA ALA A 319 2.47 -2.97 -12.12
C ALA A 319 1.31 -2.37 -12.92
N LEU A 320 1.50 -1.20 -13.54
CA LEU A 320 0.38 -0.49 -14.19
C LEU A 320 -0.16 -1.19 -15.43
N LEU A 321 0.71 -1.74 -16.28
CA LEU A 321 0.32 -2.47 -17.49
C LEU A 321 -0.47 -3.76 -17.16
N PRO A 322 0.01 -4.69 -16.30
CA PRO A 322 -0.79 -5.86 -15.91
C PRO A 322 -2.06 -5.50 -15.13
N LEU A 323 -2.09 -4.36 -14.41
CA LEU A 323 -3.30 -3.84 -13.78
C LEU A 323 -4.32 -3.44 -14.86
N VAL A 324 -3.96 -2.55 -15.79
CA VAL A 324 -4.87 -2.10 -16.87
C VAL A 324 -5.32 -3.26 -17.75
N ILE A 325 -4.43 -4.19 -18.12
CA ILE A 325 -4.80 -5.40 -18.87
C ILE A 325 -5.84 -6.23 -18.12
N GLN A 326 -5.68 -6.40 -16.80
CA GLN A 326 -6.64 -7.14 -15.98
C GLN A 326 -7.95 -6.39 -15.79
N SER A 327 -7.95 -5.08 -15.57
CA SER A 327 -9.17 -4.26 -15.46
C SER A 327 -9.96 -4.20 -16.77
N VAL A 328 -9.27 -4.15 -17.93
CA VAL A 328 -9.90 -4.28 -19.26
C VAL A 328 -10.48 -5.68 -19.45
N GLN A 329 -9.75 -6.75 -19.11
CA GLN A 329 -10.29 -8.12 -19.17
C GLN A 329 -11.51 -8.28 -18.25
N ARG A 330 -11.47 -7.68 -17.05
CA ARG A 330 -12.56 -7.70 -16.06
C ARG A 330 -13.82 -7.00 -16.55
N ALA A 331 -13.69 -5.80 -17.14
CA ALA A 331 -14.80 -5.10 -17.77
C ALA A 331 -15.40 -5.89 -18.96
N ASN A 332 -14.58 -6.69 -19.66
CA ASN A 332 -15.02 -7.64 -20.69
C ASN A 332 -15.42 -9.02 -20.10
N GLY A 333 -15.97 -9.05 -18.88
CA GLY A 333 -16.58 -10.25 -18.27
C GLY A 333 -15.61 -11.23 -17.58
N ARG A 334 -14.30 -11.04 -17.64
CA ARG A 334 -13.33 -11.89 -16.90
C ARG A 334 -13.24 -11.48 -15.43
N THR A 335 -14.22 -11.89 -14.64
CA THR A 335 -14.24 -11.65 -13.18
C THR A 335 -13.01 -12.23 -12.45
N ASP A 336 -12.36 -13.24 -13.02
CA ASP A 336 -11.12 -13.89 -12.54
C ASP A 336 -9.84 -13.01 -12.54
N ARG A 337 -9.99 -11.68 -12.69
CA ARG A 337 -8.92 -10.71 -12.93
C ARG A 337 -8.76 -9.65 -11.84
N ALA A 338 -9.33 -9.92 -10.66
CA ALA A 338 -9.12 -9.16 -9.43
C ALA A 338 -9.07 -10.14 -8.24
N GLN A 339 -8.44 -9.74 -7.14
CA GLN A 339 -8.62 -10.41 -5.86
C GLN A 339 -9.87 -9.87 -5.13
N GLU A 340 -10.30 -10.61 -4.11
CA GLU A 340 -11.43 -10.27 -3.24
C GLU A 340 -11.36 -8.86 -2.64
N GLU A 341 -10.15 -8.36 -2.33
CA GLU A 341 -9.99 -7.01 -1.75
C GLU A 341 -10.55 -5.90 -2.66
N VAL A 342 -10.44 -6.06 -3.98
CA VAL A 342 -10.99 -5.11 -4.97
C VAL A 342 -12.52 -5.11 -4.90
N LEU A 343 -13.12 -6.30 -4.90
CA LEU A 343 -14.57 -6.50 -4.85
C LEU A 343 -15.16 -5.98 -3.54
N VAL A 344 -14.48 -6.19 -2.41
CA VAL A 344 -14.90 -5.65 -1.11
C VAL A 344 -14.88 -4.12 -1.13
N VAL A 345 -13.81 -3.49 -1.64
CA VAL A 345 -13.71 -2.02 -1.64
C VAL A 345 -14.69 -1.36 -2.61
N GLU A 346 -14.97 -1.97 -3.76
CA GLU A 346 -16.00 -1.51 -4.69
C GLU A 346 -17.41 -1.58 -4.05
N ARG A 347 -17.76 -2.72 -3.44
CA ARG A 347 -19.00 -2.89 -2.67
C ARG A 347 -19.12 -1.91 -1.49
N MET A 348 -18.02 -1.59 -0.82
CA MET A 348 -18.01 -0.56 0.23
C MET A 348 -18.34 0.83 -0.34
N GLY A 349 -17.91 1.15 -1.56
CA GLY A 349 -18.27 2.39 -2.26
C GLY A 349 -19.73 2.42 -2.68
N GLU A 350 -20.25 1.31 -3.22
CA GLU A 350 -21.66 1.14 -3.60
C GLU A 350 -22.60 1.32 -2.40
N ARG A 351 -22.32 0.64 -1.28
CA ARG A 351 -23.11 0.75 -0.05
C ARG A 351 -22.99 2.14 0.59
N LEU A 352 -21.81 2.77 0.59
CA LEU A 352 -21.69 4.14 1.09
C LEU A 352 -22.54 5.13 0.26
N LEU A 353 -22.66 4.92 -1.05
CA LEU A 353 -23.46 5.78 -1.94
C LEU A 353 -24.98 5.56 -1.77
N ASN A 354 -25.41 4.29 -1.63
CA ASN A 354 -26.83 3.92 -1.61
C ASN A 354 -27.43 3.88 -0.19
N ASP A 355 -26.70 3.30 0.75
CA ASP A 355 -27.15 2.98 2.11
C ASP A 355 -26.60 3.96 3.16
N GLY A 356 -25.68 4.85 2.78
CA GLY A 356 -25.00 5.80 3.69
C GLY A 356 -23.92 5.18 4.58
N THR A 357 -23.68 3.87 4.49
CA THR A 357 -22.68 3.12 5.26
C THR A 357 -21.99 2.09 4.36
N PRO A 358 -20.67 1.87 4.44
CA PRO A 358 -19.99 0.88 3.61
C PRO A 358 -20.15 -0.57 4.12
N TYR A 359 -20.90 -0.78 5.21
CA TYR A 359 -20.97 -2.03 5.98
C TYR A 359 -22.34 -2.71 5.87
N LEU A 360 -22.38 -4.04 5.99
CA LEU A 360 -23.63 -4.80 6.14
C LEU A 360 -23.83 -5.27 7.58
N SER A 361 -25.09 -5.30 8.03
CA SER A 361 -25.47 -5.85 9.34
C SER A 361 -25.21 -7.36 9.43
N ARG A 362 -25.10 -7.88 10.65
CA ARG A 362 -24.96 -9.33 10.90
C ARG A 362 -26.09 -10.14 10.23
N GLU A 363 -27.31 -9.62 10.25
CA GLU A 363 -28.48 -10.29 9.68
C GLU A 363 -28.44 -10.32 8.15
N ALA A 364 -28.06 -9.20 7.52
CA ALA A 364 -27.86 -9.15 6.07
C ALA A 364 -26.75 -10.11 5.60
N ILE A 365 -25.66 -10.25 6.37
CA ILE A 365 -24.61 -11.23 6.07
C ILE A 365 -25.08 -12.67 6.32
N ALA A 366 -25.91 -12.92 7.34
CA ALA A 366 -26.49 -14.24 7.61
C ALA A 366 -27.47 -14.70 6.51
N ALA A 367 -28.20 -13.78 5.89
CA ALA A 367 -29.14 -14.06 4.81
C ALA A 367 -28.48 -14.53 3.50
N LEU A 368 -27.20 -14.19 3.28
CA LEU A 368 -26.46 -14.58 2.07
C LEU A 368 -26.11 -16.08 2.02
N PRO A 369 -25.92 -16.66 0.82
CA PRO A 369 -25.32 -17.98 0.62
C PRO A 369 -24.00 -18.13 1.37
N ALA A 370 -23.73 -19.32 1.94
CA ALA A 370 -22.66 -19.54 2.90
C ALA A 370 -21.25 -19.22 2.36
N ASP A 371 -21.04 -19.42 1.06
CA ASP A 371 -19.86 -19.12 0.27
C ASP A 371 -19.69 -17.61 0.00
N GLU A 372 -20.78 -16.85 -0.16
CA GLU A 372 -20.73 -15.40 -0.36
C GLU A 372 -20.44 -14.62 0.93
N ARG A 373 -20.79 -15.17 2.11
CA ARG A 373 -20.70 -14.46 3.42
C ARG A 373 -19.33 -13.87 3.71
N LEU A 374 -18.25 -14.52 3.29
CA LEU A 374 -16.89 -14.00 3.47
C LEU A 374 -16.64 -12.71 2.68
N GLY A 375 -17.10 -12.66 1.42
CA GLY A 375 -16.99 -11.48 0.56
C GLY A 375 -17.99 -10.37 0.88
N ALA A 376 -18.90 -10.58 1.83
CA ALA A 376 -19.81 -9.56 2.35
C ALA A 376 -19.14 -8.65 3.39
N TYR A 377 -18.25 -9.23 4.22
CA TYR A 377 -17.50 -8.53 5.25
C TYR A 377 -16.53 -7.49 4.69
N SER A 378 -16.43 -6.36 5.38
CA SER A 378 -15.65 -5.19 4.98
C SER A 378 -14.68 -4.78 6.10
N PRO A 379 -13.52 -5.47 6.27
CA PRO A 379 -12.58 -5.29 7.39
C PRO A 379 -11.68 -4.04 7.26
N TYR A 380 -12.24 -2.96 6.75
CA TYR A 380 -11.55 -1.71 6.43
C TYR A 380 -12.17 -0.52 7.18
N GLN A 381 -11.44 0.58 7.24
CA GLN A 381 -11.97 1.84 7.78
C GLN A 381 -12.67 2.63 6.65
N PRO A 382 -13.65 3.50 6.97
CA PRO A 382 -14.56 4.05 5.96
C PRO A 382 -13.86 4.80 4.82
N GLY A 383 -12.69 5.41 5.04
CA GLY A 383 -11.91 6.08 3.99
C GLY A 383 -11.45 5.17 2.85
N MET A 384 -11.44 3.84 3.03
CA MET A 384 -11.14 2.90 1.94
C MET A 384 -12.25 2.87 0.87
N SER A 385 -13.51 3.05 1.26
CA SER A 385 -14.68 3.05 0.35
C SER A 385 -14.60 4.10 -0.76
N VAL A 386 -13.84 5.18 -0.54
CA VAL A 386 -13.61 6.28 -1.50
C VAL A 386 -13.02 5.75 -2.82
N PHE A 387 -12.21 4.68 -2.76
CA PHE A 387 -11.65 4.03 -3.95
C PHE A 387 -12.64 3.15 -4.72
N GLY A 388 -13.78 2.78 -4.10
CA GLY A 388 -14.89 2.08 -4.73
C GLY A 388 -15.94 2.99 -5.36
N LEU A 389 -16.04 4.26 -4.93
CA LEU A 389 -16.99 5.24 -5.49
C LEU A 389 -16.96 5.38 -7.02
N PRO A 390 -15.82 5.28 -7.74
CA PRO A 390 -15.81 5.29 -9.20
C PRO A 390 -16.64 4.16 -9.83
N ARG A 391 -16.65 2.96 -9.22
CA ARG A 391 -17.50 1.82 -9.63
C ARG A 391 -18.96 2.13 -9.36
N ALA A 392 -19.28 2.60 -8.16
CA ALA A 392 -20.64 2.96 -7.75
C ALA A 392 -21.28 4.06 -8.62
N LEU A 393 -20.49 5.03 -9.09
CA LEU A 393 -20.98 6.20 -9.84
C LEU A 393 -21.03 6.01 -11.36
N ALA A 394 -20.17 5.14 -11.93
CA ALA A 394 -20.02 5.00 -13.39
C ALA A 394 -20.04 3.54 -13.89
N GLY A 395 -20.30 2.57 -13.01
CA GLY A 395 -20.51 1.18 -13.36
C GLY A 395 -19.26 0.44 -13.86
N ASP A 396 -19.50 -0.56 -14.72
CA ASP A 396 -18.56 -1.62 -15.06
C ASP A 396 -17.54 -1.27 -16.18
N ALA A 397 -16.82 -0.16 -15.99
CA ALA A 397 -15.71 0.23 -16.86
C ALA A 397 -14.35 -0.29 -16.37
N TRP A 398 -13.35 -0.30 -17.26
CA TRP A 398 -11.97 -0.67 -16.90
C TRP A 398 -11.27 0.38 -16.02
N TRP A 399 -11.70 1.65 -16.10
CA TRP A 399 -11.13 2.77 -15.36
C TRP A 399 -11.82 3.02 -14.01
N THR A 400 -12.97 2.40 -13.76
CA THR A 400 -13.69 2.47 -12.47
C THR A 400 -13.25 1.39 -11.50
N ASP A 401 -12.43 0.42 -11.94
CA ASP A 401 -11.80 -0.60 -11.09
C ASP A 401 -10.94 0.06 -10.00
N ALA A 402 -11.16 -0.29 -8.73
CA ALA A 402 -10.56 0.41 -7.59
C ALA A 402 -9.02 0.44 -7.64
N ARG A 403 -8.38 -0.54 -8.29
CA ARG A 403 -6.91 -0.58 -8.45
C ARG A 403 -6.35 0.58 -9.27
N ILE A 404 -7.10 1.08 -10.25
CA ILE A 404 -6.72 2.26 -11.04
C ILE A 404 -6.54 3.45 -10.09
N TRP A 405 -7.47 3.62 -9.16
CA TRP A 405 -7.49 4.73 -8.20
C TRP A 405 -6.47 4.54 -7.07
N PHE A 406 -6.28 3.30 -6.57
CA PHE A 406 -5.14 2.97 -5.70
C PHE A 406 -3.80 3.33 -6.35
N ALA A 407 -3.61 3.02 -7.65
CA ALA A 407 -2.37 3.28 -8.37
C ALA A 407 -2.14 4.77 -8.66
N LEU A 408 -3.16 5.51 -9.11
CA LEU A 408 -3.08 6.95 -9.35
C LEU A 408 -2.79 7.72 -8.06
N PHE A 409 -3.48 7.39 -6.97
CA PHE A 409 -3.23 7.99 -5.65
C PHE A 409 -1.83 7.66 -5.14
N THR A 410 -1.39 6.40 -5.26
CA THR A 410 -0.02 5.97 -4.94
C THR A 410 1.02 6.76 -5.72
N ALA A 411 0.82 6.95 -7.03
CA ALA A 411 1.73 7.75 -7.86
C ALA A 411 1.86 9.17 -7.31
N LEU A 412 0.74 9.85 -7.06
CA LEU A 412 0.69 11.22 -6.54
C LEU A 412 1.41 11.36 -5.18
N ILE A 413 1.15 10.43 -4.26
CA ILE A 413 1.74 10.42 -2.91
C ILE A 413 3.25 10.13 -2.96
N LEU A 414 3.70 9.17 -3.76
CA LEU A 414 5.12 8.85 -3.91
C LEU A 414 5.89 9.93 -4.66
N ILE A 415 5.32 10.53 -5.71
CA ILE A 415 5.90 11.70 -6.40
C ILE A 415 6.05 12.87 -5.41
N THR A 416 5.03 13.14 -4.59
CA THR A 416 5.07 14.17 -3.54
C THR A 416 6.18 13.89 -2.51
N ALA A 417 6.28 12.65 -2.02
CA ALA A 417 7.33 12.24 -1.08
C ALA A 417 8.74 12.39 -1.69
N VAL A 418 8.94 11.99 -2.95
CA VAL A 418 10.22 12.15 -3.65
C VAL A 418 10.55 13.63 -3.87
N LEU A 419 9.58 14.48 -4.24
CA LEU A 419 9.77 15.93 -4.40
C LEU A 419 10.20 16.60 -3.09
N LEU A 420 9.60 16.22 -1.96
CA LEU A 420 9.95 16.72 -0.62
C LEU A 420 11.34 16.27 -0.14
N LEU A 421 11.86 15.15 -0.64
CA LEU A 421 13.20 14.64 -0.34
C LEU A 421 14.31 15.18 -1.27
N ARG A 422 13.98 15.92 -2.33
CA ARG A 422 15.00 16.50 -3.23
C ARG A 422 15.91 17.48 -2.46
N PRO A 423 17.25 17.39 -2.60
CA PRO A 423 18.14 18.42 -2.10
C PRO A 423 17.77 19.79 -2.68
N ARG A 424 17.70 20.81 -1.81
CA ARG A 424 17.68 22.21 -2.28
C ARG A 424 19.09 22.60 -2.71
N PRO A 425 19.26 23.40 -3.78
CA PRO A 425 20.56 23.98 -4.09
C PRO A 425 21.03 24.80 -2.88
N ALA A 426 22.25 24.53 -2.42
CA ALA A 426 22.91 25.33 -1.40
C ALA A 426 23.60 26.55 -2.03
N PRO A 427 23.76 27.66 -1.29
CA PRO A 427 24.73 28.70 -1.64
C PRO A 427 26.14 28.11 -1.83
N ALA A 428 26.96 28.77 -2.64
CA ALA A 428 28.29 28.31 -3.02
C ALA A 428 29.35 28.59 -1.95
N ASP A 429 29.20 27.96 -0.78
CA ASP A 429 30.20 28.01 0.30
C ASP A 429 31.28 26.93 0.06
N ASP A 430 32.42 27.30 -0.54
CA ASP A 430 33.42 26.36 -1.09
C ASP A 430 33.83 25.23 -0.14
N ASN A 431 34.01 25.51 1.15
CA ASN A 431 34.42 24.51 2.14
C ASN A 431 33.29 23.56 2.61
N ALA A 432 32.02 23.88 2.35
CA ALA A 432 30.88 22.99 2.63
C ALA A 432 30.63 21.98 1.51
N THR A 433 31.00 22.34 0.27
CA THR A 433 30.67 21.61 -0.98
C THR A 433 30.99 20.11 -0.93
N VAL A 434 32.22 19.74 -0.57
CA VAL A 434 32.72 18.35 -0.64
C VAL A 434 31.97 17.42 0.31
N ARG A 435 31.57 17.91 1.49
CA ARG A 435 30.83 17.11 2.49
C ARG A 435 29.34 17.04 2.15
N GLY A 436 28.75 18.14 1.69
CA GLY A 436 27.37 18.17 1.17
C GLY A 436 27.20 17.21 -0.01
N SER A 437 28.01 17.38 -1.06
CA SER A 437 28.01 16.56 -2.28
C SER A 437 27.99 15.05 -1.98
N ARG A 438 28.88 14.54 -1.12
CA ARG A 438 28.90 13.11 -0.76
C ARG A 438 27.64 12.65 0.00
N ALA A 439 27.04 13.53 0.80
CA ALA A 439 25.84 13.23 1.57
C ALA A 439 24.56 13.27 0.71
N ASP A 440 24.48 14.21 -0.23
CA ASP A 440 23.36 14.34 -1.17
C ASP A 440 23.41 13.30 -2.31
N LEU A 441 24.61 12.90 -2.75
CA LEU A 441 24.81 11.69 -3.55
C LEU A 441 24.27 10.45 -2.82
N TRP A 442 24.66 10.25 -1.56
CA TRP A 442 24.17 9.12 -0.76
C TRP A 442 22.65 9.14 -0.57
N ARG A 443 22.06 10.31 -0.26
CA ARG A 443 20.60 10.48 -0.20
C ARG A 443 19.96 10.11 -1.53
N SER A 444 20.51 10.56 -2.65
CA SER A 444 19.99 10.25 -4.00
C SER A 444 19.97 8.75 -4.28
N PHE A 445 21.03 8.01 -3.92
CA PHE A 445 21.05 6.55 -4.01
C PHE A 445 19.97 5.91 -3.12
N ALA A 446 19.86 6.36 -1.87
CA ALA A 446 18.86 5.86 -0.92
C ALA A 446 17.42 6.17 -1.35
N THR A 447 17.15 7.31 -2.01
CA THR A 447 15.84 7.67 -2.56
C THR A 447 15.45 6.79 -3.76
N VAL A 448 16.40 6.40 -4.63
CA VAL A 448 16.14 5.42 -5.70
C VAL A 448 15.74 4.07 -5.08
N ARG A 449 16.45 3.60 -4.06
CA ARG A 449 16.10 2.36 -3.33
C ARG A 449 14.75 2.44 -2.64
N ALA A 450 14.47 3.57 -1.98
CA ALA A 450 13.21 3.82 -1.31
C ALA A 450 12.04 3.76 -2.31
N LEU A 451 12.16 4.41 -3.47
CA LEU A 451 11.18 4.30 -4.54
C LEU A 451 11.02 2.84 -5.00
N GLN A 452 12.11 2.18 -5.39
CA GLN A 452 12.12 0.80 -5.89
C GLN A 452 11.44 -0.19 -4.92
N ALA A 453 11.69 -0.07 -3.62
CA ALA A 453 11.13 -0.96 -2.60
C ALA A 453 9.59 -0.88 -2.49
N VAL A 454 8.97 0.20 -2.97
CA VAL A 454 7.51 0.44 -2.91
C VAL A 454 6.85 0.31 -4.28
N THR A 455 7.60 0.49 -5.37
CA THR A 455 7.07 0.40 -6.74
C THR A 455 7.41 -0.92 -7.43
N VAL A 456 8.70 -1.21 -7.64
CA VAL A 456 9.15 -2.32 -8.50
C VAL A 456 9.48 -3.60 -7.75
N LEU A 457 9.54 -3.59 -6.42
CA LEU A 457 9.67 -4.83 -5.64
C LEU A 457 8.47 -5.75 -5.97
N PRO A 458 8.68 -7.04 -6.33
CA PRO A 458 7.60 -7.88 -6.87
C PRO A 458 6.38 -7.99 -5.98
N VAL A 459 6.55 -8.06 -4.66
CA VAL A 459 5.43 -8.09 -3.71
C VAL A 459 4.55 -6.84 -3.83
N CYS A 460 5.16 -5.66 -4.03
CA CYS A 460 4.45 -4.38 -4.17
C CYS A 460 3.82 -4.23 -5.58
N ALA A 461 4.53 -4.64 -6.63
CA ALA A 461 4.05 -4.58 -8.00
C ALA A 461 2.88 -5.55 -8.25
N LEU A 462 2.99 -6.79 -7.76
CA LEU A 462 1.93 -7.80 -7.77
C LEU A 462 0.71 -7.31 -6.99
N THR A 463 0.89 -6.96 -5.70
CA THR A 463 -0.25 -6.55 -4.87
C THR A 463 -0.97 -5.34 -5.45
N LEU A 464 -0.26 -4.32 -5.98
CA LEU A 464 -0.91 -3.20 -6.67
C LEU A 464 -1.74 -3.63 -7.89
N ALA A 465 -1.24 -4.57 -8.68
CA ALA A 465 -1.90 -5.03 -9.90
C ALA A 465 -3.08 -5.97 -9.65
N THR A 466 -3.13 -6.68 -8.51
CA THR A 466 -4.14 -7.72 -8.25
C THR A 466 -5.13 -7.41 -7.11
N GLY A 467 -4.76 -6.58 -6.13
CA GLY A 467 -5.62 -6.19 -5.00
C GLY A 467 -5.51 -4.69 -4.67
N GLY A 468 -4.33 -4.27 -4.23
CA GLY A 468 -3.89 -2.87 -4.23
C GLY A 468 -4.22 -2.02 -3.00
N ASP A 469 -5.08 -2.49 -2.11
CA ASP A 469 -5.58 -1.79 -0.92
C ASP A 469 -4.48 -1.34 0.07
N ASP A 470 -3.43 -2.14 0.25
CA ASP A 470 -2.31 -1.83 1.16
C ASP A 470 -1.34 -0.75 0.63
N ILE A 471 -1.23 -0.61 -0.68
CA ILE A 471 -0.23 0.26 -1.31
C ILE A 471 -0.48 1.76 -1.06
N PRO A 472 -1.71 2.33 -1.19
CA PRO A 472 -1.96 3.72 -0.84
C PRO A 472 -1.81 3.98 0.67
N VAL A 473 -2.13 3.01 1.52
CA VAL A 473 -1.96 3.09 2.98
C VAL A 473 -0.48 3.15 3.34
N LEU A 474 0.35 2.28 2.77
CA LEU A 474 1.81 2.35 2.90
C LEU A 474 2.35 3.68 2.37
N ALA A 475 1.94 4.12 1.17
CA ALA A 475 2.42 5.36 0.58
C ALA A 475 2.14 6.57 1.48
N LEU A 476 0.96 6.64 2.10
CA LEU A 476 0.60 7.67 3.09
C LEU A 476 1.47 7.59 4.36
N CYS A 477 1.74 6.40 4.88
CA CYS A 477 2.63 6.21 6.03
C CYS A 477 4.06 6.68 5.75
N LEU A 478 4.54 6.45 4.52
CA LEU A 478 5.87 6.88 4.07
C LEU A 478 5.93 8.40 3.82
N LEU A 479 4.87 8.99 3.26
CA LEU A 479 4.74 10.45 3.13
C LEU A 479 4.67 11.13 4.51
N ALA A 480 3.99 10.53 5.48
CA ALA A 480 3.98 11.02 6.87
C ALA A 480 5.38 11.04 7.49
N LEU A 481 6.17 9.99 7.26
CA LEU A 481 7.58 9.94 7.67
C LEU A 481 8.44 11.00 6.96
N VAL A 482 8.19 11.30 5.69
CA VAL A 482 8.87 12.41 4.97
C VAL A 482 8.46 13.78 5.50
N PHE A 483 7.19 14.00 5.82
CA PHE A 483 6.76 15.23 6.48
C PHE A 483 7.40 15.39 7.85
N ALA A 484 7.51 14.33 8.65
CA ALA A 484 8.25 14.36 9.92
C ALA A 484 9.76 14.61 9.71
N ALA A 485 10.38 14.05 8.66
CA ALA A 485 11.77 14.30 8.29
C ALA A 485 12.04 15.75 7.82
N THR A 486 11.00 16.48 7.43
CA THR A 486 11.05 17.87 6.94
C THR A 486 10.43 18.88 7.91
N ASP A 487 10.22 18.49 9.18
CA ASP A 487 9.60 19.26 10.28
C ASP A 487 8.15 19.74 10.00
N ARG A 488 7.47 19.11 9.03
CA ARG A 488 6.08 19.39 8.63
C ARG A 488 5.08 18.55 9.43
N TYR A 489 5.22 18.53 10.76
CA TYR A 489 4.47 17.62 11.64
C TYR A 489 2.94 17.67 11.53
N GLY A 490 2.35 18.80 11.14
CA GLY A 490 0.91 18.88 10.84
C GLY A 490 0.51 18.01 9.64
N TRP A 491 1.21 18.15 8.52
CA TRP A 491 1.00 17.33 7.33
C TRP A 491 1.40 15.86 7.55
N ALA A 492 2.36 15.59 8.43
CA ALA A 492 2.65 14.22 8.87
C ALA A 492 1.45 13.60 9.61
N GLY A 493 0.78 14.37 10.46
CA GLY A 493 -0.45 13.98 11.13
C GLY A 493 -1.59 13.71 10.15
N VAL A 494 -1.83 14.64 9.21
CA VAL A 494 -2.84 14.46 8.15
C VAL A 494 -2.57 13.19 7.33
N ALA A 495 -1.33 12.95 6.90
CA ALA A 495 -0.99 11.79 6.08
C ALA A 495 -1.15 10.45 6.83
N VAL A 496 -0.68 10.34 8.08
CA VAL A 496 -0.86 9.08 8.83
C VAL A 496 -2.30 8.90 9.34
N GLY A 497 -3.01 10.00 9.62
CA GLY A 497 -4.43 9.97 9.94
C GLY A 497 -5.28 9.49 8.76
N ALA A 498 -4.98 9.94 7.54
CA ALA A 498 -5.59 9.42 6.33
C ALA A 498 -5.27 7.92 6.10
N ALA A 499 -4.05 7.47 6.40
CA ALA A 499 -3.72 6.05 6.33
C ALA A 499 -4.56 5.21 7.31
N ALA A 500 -4.69 5.68 8.56
CA ALA A 500 -5.52 5.05 9.57
C ALA A 500 -7.02 5.11 9.23
N ALA A 501 -7.49 6.18 8.59
CA ALA A 501 -8.86 6.33 8.09
C ALA A 501 -9.22 5.35 6.96
N CYS A 502 -8.23 4.71 6.30
CA CYS A 502 -8.44 3.64 5.33
C CYS A 502 -8.23 2.24 5.93
N LYS A 503 -7.19 2.02 6.76
CA LYS A 503 -6.89 0.70 7.32
C LYS A 503 -6.24 0.79 8.70
N LEU A 504 -6.81 0.07 9.69
CA LEU A 504 -6.31 0.00 11.07
C LEU A 504 -4.84 -0.46 11.18
N PHE A 505 -4.31 -1.13 10.15
CA PHE A 505 -2.91 -1.53 10.05
C PHE A 505 -1.91 -0.36 10.11
N ALA A 506 -2.36 0.89 9.88
CA ALA A 506 -1.55 2.08 10.07
C ALA A 506 -1.40 2.54 11.54
N LEU A 507 -2.22 2.05 12.49
CA LEU A 507 -2.19 2.50 13.89
C LEU A 507 -0.83 2.32 14.61
N PRO A 508 -0.05 1.23 14.37
CA PRO A 508 1.32 1.16 14.89
C PRO A 508 2.23 2.29 14.39
N VAL A 509 2.03 2.76 13.15
CA VAL A 509 2.76 3.90 12.59
C VAL A 509 2.28 5.22 13.22
N VAL A 510 0.97 5.37 13.45
CA VAL A 510 0.41 6.50 14.21
C VAL A 510 1.06 6.59 15.59
N ALA A 511 1.14 5.48 16.34
CA ALA A 511 1.73 5.45 17.68
C ALA A 511 3.22 5.84 17.68
N VAL A 512 4.02 5.30 16.76
CA VAL A 512 5.46 5.64 16.66
C VAL A 512 5.67 7.09 16.23
N LEU A 513 4.84 7.63 15.33
CA LEU A 513 4.88 9.04 14.93
C LEU A 513 4.39 9.99 16.04
N ALA A 514 3.41 9.58 16.83
CA ALA A 514 2.95 10.31 18.01
C ALA A 514 4.07 10.43 19.05
N VAL A 515 4.76 9.33 19.39
CA VAL A 515 5.89 9.40 20.33
C VAL A 515 7.06 10.20 19.74
N LEU A 516 7.37 10.08 18.44
CA LEU A 516 8.34 10.95 17.78
C LEU A 516 7.97 12.42 17.97
N ALA A 517 6.72 12.80 17.66
CA ALA A 517 6.26 14.18 17.75
C ALA A 517 6.27 14.71 19.20
N MET A 518 5.89 13.90 20.20
CA MET A 518 6.00 14.27 21.60
C MET A 518 7.46 14.45 22.04
N ALA A 519 8.36 13.53 21.66
CA ALA A 519 9.77 13.57 22.01
C ALA A 519 10.58 14.71 21.36
N VAL A 520 9.97 15.47 20.42
CA VAL A 520 10.53 16.69 19.82
C VAL A 520 9.65 17.93 20.01
N ALA A 521 8.69 17.90 20.95
CA ALA A 521 7.76 19.01 21.26
C ALA A 521 6.94 19.52 20.04
N ARG A 522 6.56 18.60 19.16
CA ARG A 522 5.68 18.82 17.98
C ARG A 522 4.33 18.11 18.06
N GLY A 523 4.05 17.39 19.16
CA GLY A 523 2.85 16.57 19.36
C GLY A 523 1.53 17.28 19.01
N GLY A 524 1.30 18.48 19.55
CA GLY A 524 0.09 19.28 19.27
C GLY A 524 -0.11 19.70 17.80
N LYS A 525 0.91 19.55 16.93
CA LYS A 525 0.75 19.72 15.48
C LYS A 525 0.34 18.40 14.80
N LEU A 526 0.88 17.26 15.24
CA LEU A 526 0.66 15.96 14.60
C LEU A 526 -0.64 15.28 15.05
N LEU A 527 -0.94 15.31 16.35
CA LEU A 527 -2.05 14.54 16.95
C LEU A 527 -3.44 14.89 16.38
N PRO A 528 -3.80 16.17 16.11
CA PRO A 528 -5.12 16.51 15.58
C PRO A 528 -5.41 15.84 14.23
N GLY A 529 -4.45 15.80 13.31
CA GLY A 529 -4.60 15.07 12.05
C GLY A 529 -4.55 13.55 12.24
N ALA A 530 -3.58 13.07 13.04
CA ALA A 530 -3.31 11.65 13.19
C ALA A 530 -4.42 10.85 13.91
N LEU A 531 -5.16 11.51 14.81
CA LEU A 531 -6.27 10.92 15.56
C LEU A 531 -7.64 11.45 15.10
N GLY A 532 -7.73 12.73 14.74
CA GLY A 532 -8.99 13.34 14.35
C GLY A 532 -9.55 12.82 13.03
N LEU A 533 -8.70 12.57 12.02
CA LEU A 533 -9.15 12.02 10.73
C LEU A 533 -9.76 10.60 10.82
N PRO A 534 -9.09 9.59 11.43
CA PRO A 534 -9.70 8.27 11.56
C PRO A 534 -10.96 8.30 12.42
N ILE A 535 -11.03 9.12 13.48
CA ILE A 535 -12.25 9.27 14.28
C ILE A 535 -13.37 9.93 13.46
N LEU A 536 -13.07 10.98 12.68
CA LEU A 536 -14.07 11.73 11.92
C LEU A 536 -14.75 10.86 10.84
N VAL A 537 -14.00 10.02 10.11
CA VAL A 537 -14.60 9.15 9.08
C VAL A 537 -15.46 8.02 9.66
N LEU A 538 -15.29 7.69 10.95
CA LEU A 538 -16.09 6.67 11.63
C LEU A 538 -17.46 7.19 12.05
N ILE A 539 -17.64 8.49 12.25
CA ILE A 539 -18.89 9.07 12.77
C ILE A 539 -20.07 8.80 11.82
N PRO A 540 -20.03 9.09 10.50
CA PRO A 540 -21.22 8.90 9.66
C PRO A 540 -21.69 7.43 9.57
N PRO A 541 -20.84 6.42 9.28
CA PRO A 541 -21.28 5.03 9.26
C PRO A 541 -21.81 4.53 10.60
N PHE A 542 -21.21 4.95 11.72
CA PHE A 542 -21.69 4.62 13.05
C PHE A 542 -23.07 5.23 13.35
N GLN A 543 -23.34 6.45 12.87
CA GLN A 543 -24.64 7.10 13.05
C GLN A 543 -25.73 6.57 12.10
N VAL A 544 -25.35 5.88 11.01
CA VAL A 544 -26.27 5.22 10.07
C VAL A 544 -26.61 3.80 10.53
N ASP A 545 -25.60 2.95 10.80
CA ASP A 545 -25.80 1.60 11.33
C ASP A 545 -24.65 1.21 12.29
N GLN A 546 -24.95 1.28 13.60
CA GLN A 546 -24.03 0.93 14.67
C GLN A 546 -23.66 -0.57 14.66
N ASP A 547 -24.59 -1.44 14.28
CA ASP A 547 -24.40 -2.89 14.38
C ASP A 547 -23.67 -3.46 13.16
N ALA A 548 -23.94 -2.96 11.96
CA ALA A 548 -23.11 -3.21 10.78
C ALA A 548 -21.67 -2.71 10.99
N PHE A 549 -21.51 -1.52 11.57
CA PHE A 549 -20.20 -0.99 11.92
C PHE A 549 -19.46 -1.92 12.90
N LEU A 550 -20.09 -2.24 14.05
CA LEU A 550 -19.47 -3.09 15.08
C LEU A 550 -19.17 -4.50 14.56
N GLU A 551 -20.06 -5.07 13.74
CA GLU A 551 -19.89 -6.38 13.11
C GLU A 551 -18.64 -6.43 12.20
N ASN A 552 -18.48 -5.44 11.31
CA ASN A 552 -17.40 -5.44 10.31
C ASN A 552 -16.06 -4.95 10.85
N VAL A 553 -16.06 -3.96 11.74
CA VAL A 553 -14.84 -3.25 12.17
C VAL A 553 -14.28 -3.78 13.49
N ILE A 554 -15.14 -4.34 14.36
CA ILE A 554 -14.71 -4.83 15.69
C ILE A 554 -14.88 -6.35 15.80
N ARG A 555 -16.09 -6.89 15.60
CA ARG A 555 -16.38 -8.32 15.83
C ARG A 555 -15.64 -9.21 14.84
N PHE A 556 -15.70 -8.94 13.54
CA PHE A 556 -15.03 -9.76 12.53
C PHE A 556 -13.49 -9.79 12.65
N PRO A 557 -12.76 -8.66 12.81
CA PRO A 557 -11.30 -8.69 13.00
C PRO A 557 -10.84 -9.36 14.30
N LEU A 558 -11.68 -9.40 15.34
CA LEU A 558 -11.42 -10.16 16.57
C LEU A 558 -11.73 -11.67 16.43
N GLY A 559 -12.33 -12.10 15.32
CA GLY A 559 -12.72 -13.49 15.07
C GLY A 559 -14.07 -13.88 15.63
N HIS A 560 -14.95 -12.92 15.90
CA HIS A 560 -16.33 -13.12 16.36
C HIS A 560 -17.40 -12.96 15.25
N GLY A 561 -16.98 -12.77 14.00
CA GLY A 561 -17.87 -12.77 12.82
C GLY A 561 -18.50 -14.13 12.55
N LEU A 562 -19.47 -14.16 11.62
CA LEU A 562 -20.18 -15.37 11.18
C LEU A 562 -19.30 -16.36 10.41
N VAL A 563 -18.19 -15.89 9.84
CA VAL A 563 -17.18 -16.71 9.14
C VAL A 563 -15.78 -16.28 9.57
N THR A 564 -14.82 -17.20 9.49
CA THR A 564 -13.41 -16.95 9.81
C THR A 564 -12.63 -16.48 8.58
N SER A 565 -11.63 -15.63 8.79
CA SER A 565 -10.76 -15.16 7.70
C SER A 565 -9.84 -16.28 7.21
N PRO A 566 -9.70 -16.52 5.89
CA PRO A 566 -8.73 -17.47 5.33
C PRO A 566 -7.28 -16.94 5.34
N ALA A 567 -7.02 -15.82 6.04
CA ALA A 567 -5.70 -15.20 6.16
C ALA A 567 -4.69 -16.08 6.91
N GLN A 568 -4.11 -17.04 6.20
CA GLN A 568 -3.08 -17.94 6.68
C GLN A 568 -1.82 -17.81 5.81
N SER A 569 -0.65 -17.92 6.43
CA SER A 569 0.66 -17.89 5.78
C SER A 569 1.66 -18.57 6.72
N PRO A 570 2.64 -19.34 6.23
CA PRO A 570 3.49 -20.24 7.04
C PRO A 570 4.59 -19.50 7.81
N PHE A 571 4.22 -18.47 8.58
CA PHE A 571 5.09 -17.73 9.48
C PHE A 571 5.18 -18.41 10.85
N PRO A 572 6.22 -18.13 11.67
CA PRO A 572 6.40 -18.74 12.98
C PRO A 572 5.16 -18.72 13.89
N GLY A 573 4.41 -17.62 13.93
CA GLY A 573 3.17 -17.50 14.71
C GLY A 573 2.07 -18.47 14.29
N TYR A 574 1.87 -18.65 12.97
CA TYR A 574 0.95 -19.64 12.41
C TYR A 574 1.44 -21.07 12.69
N LEU A 575 2.73 -21.34 12.48
CA LEU A 575 3.32 -22.66 12.70
C LEU A 575 3.26 -23.07 14.18
N ILE A 576 3.53 -22.15 15.11
CA ILE A 576 3.33 -22.36 16.55
C ILE A 576 1.85 -22.61 16.84
N ALA A 577 0.94 -21.81 16.27
CA ALA A 577 -0.50 -21.94 16.51
C ALA A 577 -1.10 -23.28 16.07
N GLN A 578 -0.56 -23.91 15.02
CA GLN A 578 -1.03 -25.21 14.52
C GLN A 578 -0.31 -26.42 15.16
N ASN A 579 0.99 -26.32 15.46
CA ASN A 579 1.81 -27.50 15.82
C ASN A 579 2.11 -27.65 17.32
N VAL A 580 1.72 -26.69 18.16
CA VAL A 580 2.00 -26.72 19.61
C VAL A 580 0.68 -26.84 20.39
N PRO A 581 0.58 -27.70 21.43
CA PRO A 581 -0.58 -27.72 22.33
C PRO A 581 -0.84 -26.34 22.95
N GLY A 582 -2.05 -25.80 22.78
CA GLY A 582 -2.38 -24.43 23.18
C GLY A 582 -1.67 -23.34 22.36
N GLY A 583 -1.05 -23.68 21.23
CA GLY A 583 -0.11 -22.85 20.48
C GLY A 583 -0.65 -21.48 20.05
N ARG A 584 -1.96 -21.34 19.80
CA ARG A 584 -2.58 -20.04 19.53
C ARG A 584 -2.41 -19.06 20.69
N LEU A 585 -2.49 -19.53 21.95
CA LEU A 585 -2.23 -18.71 23.13
C LEU A 585 -0.73 -18.40 23.28
N VAL A 586 0.14 -19.36 22.95
CA VAL A 586 1.61 -19.16 22.96
C VAL A 586 2.03 -18.09 21.96
N ALA A 587 1.55 -18.17 20.71
CA ALA A 587 1.84 -17.19 19.66
C ALA A 587 1.30 -15.79 20.00
N LEU A 588 0.07 -15.70 20.54
CA LEU A 588 -0.48 -14.43 21.04
C LEU A 588 0.31 -13.88 22.23
N GLY A 589 0.76 -14.74 23.16
CA GLY A 589 1.62 -14.36 24.29
C GLY A 589 2.96 -13.80 23.83
N LEU A 590 3.62 -14.45 22.86
CA LEU A 590 4.86 -13.97 22.24
C LEU A 590 4.65 -12.62 21.53
N LEU A 591 3.54 -12.46 20.81
CA LEU A 591 3.17 -11.20 20.16
C LEU A 591 2.96 -10.06 21.18
N LEU A 592 2.28 -10.34 22.31
CA LEU A 592 2.10 -9.40 23.41
C LEU A 592 3.43 -9.04 24.10
N VAL A 593 4.32 -10.01 24.33
CA VAL A 593 5.67 -9.76 24.86
C VAL A 593 6.47 -8.86 23.92
N VAL A 594 6.42 -9.11 22.61
CA VAL A 594 7.07 -8.24 21.60
C VAL A 594 6.46 -6.84 21.61
N ALA A 595 5.14 -6.70 21.66
CA ALA A 595 4.47 -5.40 21.74
C ALA A 595 4.84 -4.63 23.02
N ALA A 596 4.90 -5.31 24.17
CA ALA A 596 5.33 -4.74 25.44
C ALA A 596 6.80 -4.29 25.40
N VAL A 597 7.71 -5.14 24.92
CA VAL A 597 9.13 -4.81 24.76
C VAL A 597 9.32 -3.60 23.83
N ILE A 598 8.61 -3.55 22.70
CA ILE A 598 8.63 -2.39 21.78
C ILE A 598 8.09 -1.13 22.47
N THR A 599 6.99 -1.23 23.22
CA THR A 599 6.37 -0.10 23.93
C THR A 599 7.32 0.46 25.00
N VAL A 600 7.84 -0.39 25.88
CA VAL A 600 8.84 0.01 26.90
C VAL A 600 10.09 0.60 26.23
N ARG A 601 10.58 -0.03 25.17
CA ARG A 601 11.71 0.46 24.38
C ARG A 601 11.46 1.85 23.77
N ILE A 602 10.25 2.13 23.30
CA ILE A 602 9.86 3.43 22.73
C ILE A 602 9.71 4.48 23.84
N LEU A 603 9.13 4.14 24.99
CA LEU A 603 8.92 5.07 26.10
C LEU A 603 10.24 5.50 26.76
N TRP A 604 11.18 4.56 27.00
CA TRP A 604 12.46 4.88 27.65
C TRP A 604 13.47 5.57 26.72
N TRP A 605 13.51 5.20 25.43
CA TRP A 605 14.45 5.78 24.45
C TRP A 605 13.73 6.17 23.15
N PRO A 606 12.87 7.21 23.19
CA PRO A 606 11.96 7.54 22.09
C PRO A 606 12.70 7.94 20.81
N PRO A 607 12.11 7.66 19.62
CA PRO A 607 12.66 8.13 18.36
C PRO A 607 12.71 9.66 18.34
N ARG A 608 13.87 10.24 18.06
CA ARG A 608 14.06 11.69 17.83
C ARG A 608 14.29 12.05 16.35
N THR A 609 14.08 11.10 15.44
CA THR A 609 14.18 11.30 13.98
C THR A 609 13.19 10.41 13.24
N ALA A 610 12.75 10.85 12.05
CA ALA A 610 11.92 10.04 11.15
C ALA A 610 12.60 8.73 10.71
N SER A 611 13.94 8.74 10.51
CA SER A 611 14.72 7.52 10.24
C SER A 611 14.62 6.50 11.39
N ALA A 612 14.68 6.95 12.65
CA ALA A 612 14.50 6.08 13.80
C ALA A 612 13.06 5.57 13.93
N ALA A 613 12.06 6.44 13.69
CA ALA A 613 10.65 6.04 13.65
C ALA A 613 10.38 4.98 12.56
N ALA A 614 10.86 5.19 11.33
CA ALA A 614 10.75 4.22 10.24
C ALA A 614 11.42 2.88 10.58
N ALA A 615 12.60 2.89 11.19
CA ALA A 615 13.25 1.66 11.63
C ALA A 615 12.46 0.92 12.72
N ILE A 616 11.82 1.64 13.64
CA ILE A 616 10.96 1.07 14.69
C ILE A 616 9.68 0.48 14.08
N CYS A 617 8.99 1.21 13.19
CA CYS A 617 7.85 0.68 12.44
C CYS A 617 8.23 -0.59 11.66
N GLY A 618 9.38 -0.57 10.99
CA GLY A 618 9.87 -1.68 10.19
C GLY A 618 10.15 -2.95 11.00
N TRP A 619 10.98 -2.86 12.04
CA TRP A 619 11.27 -4.03 12.88
C TRP A 619 10.06 -4.48 13.71
N GLY A 620 9.23 -3.54 14.18
CA GLY A 620 8.03 -3.84 14.96
C GLY A 620 6.96 -4.56 14.15
N LEU A 621 6.64 -4.06 12.95
CA LEU A 621 5.69 -4.73 12.06
C LEU A 621 6.25 -6.07 11.55
N LEU A 622 7.55 -6.19 11.29
CA LEU A 622 8.14 -7.49 10.94
C LEU A 622 7.95 -8.52 12.05
N ALA A 623 8.28 -8.16 13.29
CA ALA A 623 8.11 -9.06 14.44
C ALA A 623 6.63 -9.39 14.70
N ALA A 624 5.73 -8.43 14.50
CA ALA A 624 4.29 -8.65 14.61
C ALA A 624 3.76 -9.61 13.52
N ILE A 625 4.11 -9.39 12.24
CA ILE A 625 3.71 -10.26 11.12
C ILE A 625 4.26 -11.68 11.31
N LEU A 626 5.49 -11.83 11.78
CA LEU A 626 6.10 -13.15 12.01
C LEU A 626 5.45 -13.93 13.17
N LEU A 627 4.83 -13.26 14.15
CA LEU A 627 4.21 -13.89 15.33
C LEU A 627 2.68 -13.93 15.30
N MET A 628 2.03 -13.20 14.40
CA MET A 628 0.57 -13.18 14.25
C MET A 628 0.05 -14.53 13.71
N PRO A 629 -0.85 -15.23 14.41
CA PRO A 629 -1.35 -16.55 13.98
C PRO A 629 -2.10 -16.54 12.64
N THR A 630 -2.81 -15.45 12.35
CA THR A 630 -3.64 -15.26 11.15
C THR A 630 -3.19 -14.01 10.43
N THR A 631 -2.42 -14.16 9.36
CA THR A 631 -1.76 -13.06 8.65
C THR A 631 -1.52 -13.43 7.19
N ARG A 632 -1.26 -12.43 6.34
CA ARG A 632 -1.05 -12.58 4.90
C ARG A 632 0.40 -12.25 4.53
N PHE A 633 1.01 -13.07 3.67
CA PHE A 633 2.37 -12.85 3.13
C PHE A 633 2.58 -11.43 2.56
N GLY A 634 1.57 -10.87 1.90
CA GLY A 634 1.61 -9.51 1.33
C GLY A 634 2.02 -8.43 2.33
N TYR A 635 1.64 -8.55 3.61
CA TYR A 635 1.96 -7.54 4.63
C TYR A 635 3.47 -7.34 4.86
N LEU A 636 4.34 -8.24 4.39
CA LEU A 636 5.79 -8.03 4.38
C LEU A 636 6.24 -6.80 3.56
N LEU A 637 5.40 -6.26 2.68
CA LEU A 637 5.69 -5.00 1.98
C LEU A 637 5.94 -3.83 2.95
N TYR A 638 5.20 -3.76 4.07
CA TYR A 638 5.33 -2.68 5.05
C TYR A 638 6.71 -2.66 5.74
N PRO A 639 7.17 -3.73 6.42
CA PRO A 639 8.47 -3.72 7.08
C PRO A 639 9.63 -3.52 6.11
N ILE A 640 9.57 -4.10 4.91
CA ILE A 640 10.61 -3.91 3.88
C ILE A 640 10.68 -2.43 3.48
N ALA A 641 9.55 -1.83 3.13
CA ALA A 641 9.49 -0.41 2.75
C ALA A 641 9.99 0.51 3.87
N PHE A 642 9.52 0.35 5.11
CA PHE A 642 9.95 1.18 6.23
C PHE A 642 11.45 1.04 6.53
N LEU A 643 12.02 -0.17 6.45
CA LEU A 643 13.46 -0.40 6.68
C LEU A 643 14.34 0.20 5.56
N VAL A 644 13.90 0.17 4.30
CA VAL A 644 14.62 0.83 3.19
C VAL A 644 14.49 2.35 3.28
N TRP A 645 13.28 2.88 3.52
CA TRP A 645 13.07 4.33 3.67
C TRP A 645 13.79 4.91 4.90
N ALA A 646 14.02 4.12 5.95
CA ALA A 646 14.85 4.52 7.08
C ALA A 646 16.30 4.90 6.69
N ALA A 647 16.77 4.56 5.49
CA ALA A 647 17.96 5.15 4.89
C ALA A 647 17.69 6.55 4.32
N ALA A 648 16.77 6.68 3.35
CA ALA A 648 16.48 7.96 2.69
C ALA A 648 16.07 9.09 3.68
N LEU A 649 15.39 8.72 4.77
CA LEU A 649 14.91 9.60 5.84
C LEU A 649 16.00 10.06 6.84
N ARG A 650 17.29 9.69 6.65
CA ARG A 650 18.34 10.10 7.59
C ARG A 650 18.58 11.61 7.53
N PRO A 651 18.69 12.29 8.69
CA PRO A 651 19.24 13.63 8.73
C PRO A 651 20.64 13.62 8.11
N VAL A 652 20.86 14.43 7.08
CA VAL A 652 22.22 14.87 6.78
C VAL A 652 22.64 15.76 7.94
N LEU A 653 23.80 15.47 8.50
CA LEU A 653 24.40 16.26 9.56
C LEU A 653 24.72 17.66 9.02
N ARG A 654 23.74 18.57 9.14
CA ARG A 654 24.04 19.97 9.43
C ARG A 654 24.77 19.97 10.77
N ASN A 655 26.09 19.83 10.71
CA ASN A 655 26.93 20.31 11.79
C ASN A 655 26.51 21.75 12.05
N HIS A 656 26.21 22.10 13.30
CA HIS A 656 26.15 23.51 13.66
C HIS A 656 27.50 24.13 13.28
N THR A 657 27.48 25.16 12.45
CA THR A 657 28.62 26.06 12.31
C THR A 657 28.96 26.59 13.70
N ALA A 658 30.25 26.62 14.04
CA ALA A 658 30.70 26.98 15.38
C ALA A 658 30.55 28.49 15.61
N THR A 659 29.31 28.92 15.89
CA THR A 659 28.90 30.29 16.17
C THR A 659 27.95 30.33 17.37
N SER A 660 28.38 29.71 18.46
CA SER A 660 28.05 30.14 19.82
C SER A 660 29.37 30.66 20.43
N ALA A 661 29.34 31.85 21.03
CA ALA A 661 30.52 32.56 21.51
C ALA A 661 31.32 31.78 22.59
N PRO A 662 32.58 32.16 22.89
CA PRO A 662 33.31 31.61 24.02
C PRO A 662 32.52 31.83 25.32
N SER A 663 32.21 30.75 26.04
CA SER A 663 31.51 30.81 27.32
C SER A 663 32.50 31.03 28.48
N ASP A 664 33.32 32.08 28.35
CA ASP A 664 34.27 32.55 29.37
C ASP A 664 33.99 34.04 29.67
N ASP A 665 32.76 34.33 30.11
CA ASP A 665 32.41 35.57 30.76
C ASP A 665 31.91 35.27 32.18
N THR A 666 32.83 35.33 33.14
CA THR A 666 32.57 35.07 34.56
C THR A 666 32.35 36.36 35.36
N ALA A 667 31.98 37.46 34.70
CA ALA A 667 31.86 38.79 35.32
C ALA A 667 30.52 39.08 36.03
N LEU A 668 29.54 38.18 36.00
CA LEU A 668 28.16 38.43 36.50
C LEU A 668 27.77 37.80 37.85
N TYR A 669 28.72 37.28 38.62
CA TYR A 669 28.51 36.93 40.04
C TYR A 669 29.60 37.52 40.94
N ARG A 670 29.59 38.86 41.10
CA ARG A 670 30.34 39.54 42.16
C ARG A 670 29.76 40.90 42.60
N ARG A 671 28.56 40.87 43.16
CA ARG A 671 28.13 41.72 44.30
C ARG A 671 26.89 41.13 44.94
#